data_AF-A0A2I1H0H9-F1
#
_entry.id   AF-A0A2I1H0H9-F1
#
_cell.length_a   1.000
_cell.length_b   1.000
_cell.length_c   1.000
_cell.angle_alpha   90.00
_cell.angle_beta   90.00
_cell.angle_gamma   90.00
#
_symmetry.space_group_name_H-M   'P 1'
#
loop_
_entity.id
_entity.type
_entity.pdbx_description
1 polymer ?
#
loop_
_entity_poly.entity_id
_entity_poly.type
_entity_poly.pdbx_seq_one_letter_code
_entity_poly.pdbx_strand_id
1 'polypeptide(L)'
;MLGCLILGGSFLYLGINIQEVPNISILKEEIKKKKENDFRDIDPDNLKLWKVEIPVGDNRLKQLMSNAEIDIDSISKDLGDAMFLDPMLNITRYFPETYNPPEEHVHILVQPPPPSVTTGSGQLKSLKTVKEIIEMIKKEARKKHNTSESPDKIYMPLQQRNFELAIDKISQTTNANVDEMEGNSNYWCLVSAGAPGIGKTRFGKELFEYVKQNWQSPQIWADVHFEYLYMNFIIDLQLDVYDCDLPATVIFGLRIAFAFFIEDDYDMTFQVFRSKALLYAKGNDIFIAESVIDCCYESLKLYNNQKLFLYLHIDEFQVIDAWDVWDAKNTTKSPGELFKNIIRIISKYMIKQKLIFIQPFLSGTAPQAVAAQKEASNISFYTVDCPLLDNASMIRIMDYFATKYEAQTYPNRVYKWKLCVPILQLLMDTGGLPRALERLLITCFKKLCDGKTFFQEIESHNYDNIYTDVKGDLQRMYNIYDDVKRNPFLHKKLLYYCVEGIPVADTLCLDEKNPDLTIENLQRDGHIVLSPCDCGSFIKMPFFFIHIYNDILKIVSEKLTNKAFQVNQHMYWQEWESFVLHHETFRTNLAIEMGITDMTLGQLYPGAYGSDDYLQLIHINLKKLSICEANEQFPATKKLTSKPDKKPIDLESGDVIVLNGASAKFSDIILVRMSGIKYLFMLQCKWDYGSRDMTEKEAVDGEDIKNLNALISNVKNMYEGYELITVIFTTQPYDRLKEKTGVLIVSKDNFDKHFGPVFSSRAIFSFTKAINPNFWDTDRLKNTLEAIGEASIDDVTLKRPYINEDQFYDANPRAKKQKLVFFPLDVPGTEIYAPNQ
;
A
#
# COMPACT_ATOMS: atom_id res chain seq x y z
N MET A 1 19.21 -32.54 45.56
CA MET A 1 20.58 -32.35 44.99
C MET A 1 20.67 -33.14 43.70
N LEU A 2 21.35 -32.62 42.68
CA LEU A 2 21.59 -33.34 41.42
C LEU A 2 22.99 -33.98 41.44
N GLY A 3 23.06 -35.27 41.12
CA GLY A 3 24.31 -35.98 40.90
C GLY A 3 24.85 -35.71 39.49
N CYS A 4 26.09 -35.26 39.37
CA CYS A 4 26.72 -34.95 38.09
C CYS A 4 27.93 -35.86 37.86
N LEU A 5 28.02 -36.45 36.67
CA LEU A 5 29.16 -37.25 36.23
C LEU A 5 29.88 -36.52 35.10
N ILE A 6 31.18 -36.32 35.25
CA ILE A 6 32.06 -35.81 34.20
C ILE A 6 32.61 -37.02 33.44
N LEU A 7 32.47 -37.01 32.12
CA LEU A 7 33.01 -38.09 31.29
C LEU A 7 34.51 -38.23 31.51
N GLY A 8 34.99 -39.47 31.67
CA GLY A 8 36.37 -39.75 32.05
C GLY A 8 36.62 -39.91 33.56
N GLY A 9 35.57 -39.88 34.40
CA GLY A 9 35.58 -40.54 35.72
C GLY A 9 35.46 -39.65 36.96
N SER A 10 35.33 -38.33 36.83
CA SER A 10 35.12 -37.41 37.96
C SER A 10 33.62 -37.23 38.25
N PHE A 11 33.22 -37.05 39.50
CA PHE A 11 31.81 -36.82 39.89
C PHE A 11 31.67 -35.69 40.92
N LEU A 12 30.49 -35.06 40.98
CA LEU A 12 30.12 -34.10 42.02
C LEU A 12 28.61 -34.12 42.31
N TYR A 13 28.23 -33.56 43.46
CA TYR A 13 26.83 -33.26 43.78
C TYR A 13 26.58 -31.75 43.77
N LEU A 14 25.48 -31.34 43.13
CA LEU A 14 25.03 -29.96 43.07
C LEU A 14 23.74 -29.77 43.86
N GLY A 15 23.79 -28.94 44.90
CA GLY A 15 22.60 -28.23 45.38
C GLY A 15 22.33 -27.08 44.41
N ILE A 16 21.18 -27.08 43.75
CA ILE A 16 20.80 -26.04 42.80
C ILE A 16 19.79 -25.12 43.49
N ASN A 17 20.20 -23.88 43.76
CA ASN A 17 19.27 -22.81 44.10
C ASN A 17 18.84 -22.14 42.78
N ILE A 18 17.58 -22.32 42.40
CA ILE A 18 17.04 -21.85 41.12
C ILE A 18 17.07 -20.30 41.01
N GLN A 19 17.09 -19.57 42.14
CA GLN A 19 17.25 -18.11 42.12
C GLN A 19 18.69 -17.66 41.81
N GLU A 20 19.69 -18.48 42.14
CA GLU A 20 21.11 -18.18 41.90
C GLU A 20 21.61 -18.77 40.57
N VAL A 21 20.94 -19.80 40.05
CA VAL A 21 21.25 -20.46 38.77
C VAL A 21 20.00 -20.48 37.88
N PRO A 22 19.61 -19.34 37.28
CA PRO A 22 18.34 -19.25 36.54
C PRO A 22 18.35 -20.01 35.20
N ASN A 23 19.52 -20.24 34.59
CA ASN A 23 19.65 -20.88 33.28
C ASN A 23 20.84 -21.86 33.21
N ILE A 24 20.91 -22.63 32.12
CA ILE A 24 21.91 -23.67 31.92
C ILE A 24 23.32 -23.11 31.70
N SER A 25 23.49 -21.90 31.15
CA SER A 25 24.82 -21.25 31.03
C SER A 25 25.44 -21.01 32.41
N ILE A 26 24.68 -20.43 33.37
CA ILE A 26 25.15 -20.23 34.74
C ILE A 26 25.40 -21.57 35.46
N LEU A 27 24.64 -22.62 35.12
CA LEU A 27 24.90 -23.97 35.65
C LEU A 27 26.27 -24.51 35.21
N LYS A 28 26.70 -24.22 33.97
CA LYS A 28 28.04 -24.59 33.47
C LYS A 28 29.14 -23.87 34.24
N GLU A 29 28.95 -22.58 34.53
CA GLU A 29 29.90 -21.79 35.33
C GLU A 29 30.06 -22.35 36.75
N GLU A 30 28.96 -22.70 37.41
CA GLU A 30 28.98 -23.29 38.76
C GLU A 30 29.60 -24.70 38.78
N ILE A 31 29.38 -25.51 37.73
CA ILE A 31 30.08 -26.79 37.55
C ILE A 31 31.60 -26.57 37.42
N LYS A 32 32.03 -25.63 36.56
CA LYS A 32 33.45 -25.29 36.41
C LYS A 32 34.06 -24.86 37.74
N LYS A 33 33.40 -23.95 38.46
CA LYS A 33 33.87 -23.42 39.74
C LYS A 33 34.06 -24.51 40.80
N LYS A 34 33.18 -25.51 40.86
CA LYS A 34 33.33 -26.64 41.81
C LYS A 34 34.36 -27.69 41.38
N LYS A 35 34.72 -27.72 40.10
CA LYS A 35 35.71 -28.64 39.51
C LYS A 35 36.78 -27.87 38.75
N GLU A 36 37.28 -26.80 39.38
CA GLU A 36 38.20 -25.85 38.74
C GLU A 36 39.47 -26.53 38.24
N ASN A 37 39.96 -27.56 38.93
CA ASN A 37 41.12 -28.33 38.48
C ASN A 37 40.83 -29.20 37.25
N ASP A 38 39.61 -29.75 37.13
CA ASP A 38 39.22 -30.60 35.99
C ASP A 38 38.93 -29.75 34.74
N PHE A 39 38.63 -28.46 34.91
CA PHE A 39 38.22 -27.53 33.83
C PHE A 39 39.08 -26.26 33.75
N ARG A 40 40.31 -26.27 34.30
CA ARG A 40 41.15 -25.08 34.47
C ARG A 40 41.29 -24.24 33.20
N ASP A 41 41.54 -24.92 32.08
CA ASP A 41 41.79 -24.31 30.76
C ASP A 41 40.59 -24.42 29.80
N ILE A 42 39.40 -24.76 30.33
CA ILE A 42 38.18 -24.96 29.54
C ILE A 42 37.20 -23.84 29.86
N ASP A 43 36.78 -23.09 28.85
CA ASP A 43 35.67 -22.14 28.97
C ASP A 43 34.37 -22.89 29.36
N PRO A 44 33.61 -22.45 30.40
CA PRO A 44 32.32 -23.05 30.74
C PRO A 44 31.42 -23.29 29.55
N ASP A 45 31.37 -22.39 28.58
CA ASP A 45 30.47 -22.49 27.43
C ASP A 45 30.78 -23.71 26.54
N ASN A 46 32.04 -24.14 26.54
CA ASN A 46 32.49 -25.32 25.81
C ASN A 46 32.09 -26.66 26.48
N LEU A 47 31.54 -26.63 27.70
CA LEU A 47 30.98 -27.81 28.35
C LEU A 47 29.63 -28.16 27.72
N LYS A 48 29.43 -29.41 27.31
CA LYS A 48 28.12 -29.93 26.93
C LYS A 48 27.47 -30.62 28.12
N LEU A 49 26.23 -30.26 28.44
CA LEU A 49 25.49 -30.85 29.55
C LEU A 49 24.30 -31.65 29.03
N TRP A 50 24.07 -32.83 29.61
CA TRP A 50 22.98 -33.73 29.24
C TRP A 50 22.20 -34.13 30.48
N LYS A 51 20.88 -34.02 30.46
CA LYS A 51 20.00 -34.60 31.47
C LYS A 51 19.86 -36.09 31.24
N VAL A 52 20.07 -36.87 32.30
CA VAL A 52 19.93 -38.33 32.31
C VAL A 52 19.31 -38.77 33.65
N GLU A 53 18.88 -40.01 33.74
CA GLU A 53 18.47 -40.64 35.02
C GLU A 53 19.09 -42.04 35.10
N ILE A 54 20.35 -42.14 35.56
CA ILE A 54 21.11 -43.39 35.58
C ILE A 54 21.35 -43.83 37.03
N PRO A 55 20.85 -45.00 37.49
CA PRO A 55 21.08 -45.50 38.84
C PRO A 55 22.56 -45.74 39.14
N VAL A 56 22.99 -45.43 40.36
CA VAL A 56 24.33 -45.81 40.84
C VAL A 56 24.46 -47.33 40.84
N GLY A 57 25.53 -47.84 40.22
CA GLY A 57 25.76 -49.28 40.02
C GLY A 57 25.36 -49.81 38.65
N ASP A 58 24.74 -48.98 37.81
CA ASP A 58 24.47 -49.33 36.40
C ASP A 58 25.78 -49.58 35.63
N ASN A 59 25.84 -50.67 34.86
CA ASN A 59 27.04 -51.04 34.10
C ASN A 59 27.43 -49.98 33.05
N ARG A 60 26.49 -49.16 32.56
CA ARG A 60 26.73 -48.06 31.62
C ARG A 60 27.67 -47.00 32.21
N LEU A 61 27.64 -46.80 33.53
CA LEU A 61 28.52 -45.83 34.21
C LEU A 61 30.00 -46.22 34.07
N LYS A 62 30.34 -47.52 34.04
CA LYS A 62 31.73 -47.97 33.85
C LYS A 62 32.30 -47.51 32.51
N GLN A 63 31.47 -47.46 31.46
CA GLN A 63 31.85 -47.01 30.13
C GLN A 63 32.00 -45.47 30.10
N LEU A 64 31.04 -44.74 30.67
CA LEU A 64 31.10 -43.27 30.77
C LEU A 64 32.27 -42.76 31.63
N MET A 65 32.67 -43.53 32.65
CA MET A 65 33.80 -43.21 33.52
C MET A 65 35.16 -43.54 32.91
N SER A 66 35.23 -44.45 31.93
CA SER A 66 36.50 -44.90 31.33
C SER A 66 36.84 -44.21 30.01
N ASN A 67 35.91 -43.45 29.43
CA ASN A 67 36.12 -42.77 28.15
C ASN A 67 35.51 -41.36 28.14
N ALA A 68 36.38 -40.35 28.11
CA ALA A 68 36.01 -38.93 28.10
C ALA A 68 35.51 -38.43 26.72
N GLU A 69 35.78 -39.18 25.65
CA GLU A 69 35.48 -38.79 24.26
C GLU A 69 34.20 -39.43 23.71
N ILE A 70 33.39 -40.05 24.57
CA ILE A 70 32.12 -40.65 24.15
C ILE A 70 31.19 -39.56 23.63
N ASP A 71 30.69 -39.76 22.40
CA ASP A 71 29.65 -38.92 21.83
C ASP A 71 28.28 -39.29 22.40
N ILE A 72 27.80 -38.51 23.37
CA ILE A 72 26.55 -38.76 24.07
C ILE A 72 25.34 -38.72 23.13
N ASP A 73 25.36 -37.90 22.08
CA ASP A 73 24.28 -37.85 21.08
C ASP A 73 24.06 -39.22 20.44
N SER A 74 25.15 -39.92 20.12
CA SER A 74 25.13 -41.22 19.43
C SER A 74 24.58 -42.36 20.28
N ILE A 75 24.64 -42.24 21.61
CA ILE A 75 24.17 -43.25 22.58
C ILE A 75 23.01 -42.76 23.45
N SER A 76 22.39 -41.64 23.09
CA SER A 76 21.35 -40.97 23.88
C SER A 76 20.17 -41.89 24.24
N LYS A 77 19.73 -42.74 23.31
CA LYS A 77 18.68 -43.74 23.52
C LYS A 77 19.08 -44.82 24.54
N ASP A 78 20.32 -45.28 24.49
CA ASP A 78 20.84 -46.32 25.39
C ASP A 78 21.04 -45.80 26.83
N LEU A 79 21.06 -44.48 27.00
CA LEU A 79 21.17 -43.78 28.27
C LEU A 79 19.80 -43.38 28.87
N GLY A 80 18.69 -43.88 28.32
CA GLY A 80 17.34 -43.58 28.80
C GLY A 80 16.82 -42.23 28.30
N ASP A 81 16.97 -41.99 26.99
CA ASP A 81 16.60 -40.75 26.31
C ASP A 81 17.29 -39.50 26.90
N ALA A 82 18.63 -39.55 26.92
CA ALA A 82 19.44 -38.43 27.38
C ALA A 82 19.09 -37.15 26.59
N MET A 83 18.80 -36.06 27.32
CA MET A 83 18.34 -34.81 26.73
C MET A 83 19.41 -33.73 26.84
N PHE A 84 19.79 -33.12 25.71
CA PHE A 84 20.73 -32.01 25.71
C PHE A 84 20.16 -30.81 26.50
N LEU A 85 20.97 -30.26 27.40
CA LEU A 85 20.64 -29.05 28.14
C LEU A 85 21.10 -27.82 27.34
N ASP A 86 20.15 -27.14 26.71
CA ASP A 86 20.37 -25.95 25.91
C ASP A 86 20.78 -24.77 26.82
N PRO A 87 21.96 -24.15 26.60
CA PRO A 87 22.45 -23.02 27.38
C PRO A 87 21.48 -21.83 27.45
N MET A 88 20.63 -21.66 26.44
CA MET A 88 19.68 -20.53 26.31
C MET A 88 18.36 -20.77 27.05
N LEU A 89 18.14 -21.96 27.60
CA LEU A 89 16.91 -22.30 28.29
C LEU A 89 17.05 -22.22 29.82
N ASN A 90 15.97 -21.81 30.47
CA ASN A 90 15.89 -21.76 31.92
C ASN A 90 16.02 -23.15 32.53
N ILE A 91 16.70 -23.25 33.67
CA ILE A 91 16.95 -24.54 34.33
C ILE A 91 15.66 -25.26 34.71
N THR A 92 14.61 -24.51 35.03
CA THR A 92 13.28 -24.99 35.42
C THR A 92 12.54 -25.73 34.30
N ARG A 93 12.94 -25.56 33.03
CA ARG A 93 12.42 -26.39 31.93
C ARG A 93 12.86 -27.84 32.04
N TYR A 94 14.05 -28.07 32.61
CA TYR A 94 14.66 -29.39 32.72
C TYR A 94 14.47 -29.99 34.12
N PHE A 95 14.55 -29.13 35.14
CA PHE A 95 14.40 -29.47 36.55
C PHE A 95 13.41 -28.47 37.20
N PRO A 96 12.09 -28.64 37.01
CA PRO A 96 11.07 -27.79 37.63
C PRO A 96 11.18 -27.75 39.16
N GLU A 97 10.64 -26.72 39.81
CA GLU A 97 10.64 -26.62 41.29
C GLU A 97 9.94 -27.81 41.97
N THR A 98 8.99 -28.44 41.29
CA THR A 98 8.28 -29.64 41.74
C THR A 98 9.03 -30.95 41.45
N TYR A 99 10.19 -30.89 40.80
CA TYR A 99 10.97 -32.07 40.44
C TYR A 99 11.66 -32.65 41.68
N ASN A 100 11.33 -33.91 42.00
CA ASN A 100 12.00 -34.65 43.05
C ASN A 100 12.99 -35.65 42.42
N PRO A 101 14.29 -35.30 42.31
CA PRO A 101 15.29 -36.17 41.69
C PRO A 101 15.41 -37.51 42.43
N PRO A 102 15.42 -38.66 41.74
CA PRO A 102 15.65 -39.96 42.36
C PRO A 102 16.96 -39.99 43.15
N GLU A 103 16.92 -40.48 44.39
CA GLU A 103 18.13 -40.65 45.18
C GLU A 103 19.05 -41.70 44.54
N GLU A 104 20.36 -41.56 44.72
CA GLU A 104 21.37 -42.50 44.18
C GLU A 104 21.36 -42.63 42.64
N HIS A 105 21.15 -41.51 41.92
CA HIS A 105 21.24 -41.44 40.46
C HIS A 105 22.21 -40.37 39.95
N VAL A 106 22.77 -40.58 38.77
CA VAL A 106 23.37 -39.54 37.94
C VAL A 106 22.25 -38.84 37.17
N HIS A 107 22.21 -37.52 37.31
CA HIS A 107 21.18 -36.63 36.76
C HIS A 107 21.70 -35.78 35.60
N ILE A 108 23.00 -35.47 35.61
CA ILE A 108 23.65 -34.65 34.59
C ILE A 108 24.96 -35.33 34.16
N LEU A 109 25.14 -35.51 32.85
CA LEU A 109 26.44 -35.81 32.26
C LEU A 109 27.10 -34.50 31.80
N VAL A 110 28.35 -34.32 32.19
CA VAL A 110 29.19 -33.19 31.80
C VAL A 110 30.25 -33.70 30.82
N GLN A 111 30.18 -33.24 29.58
CA GLN A 111 31.11 -33.61 28.53
C GLN A 111 32.06 -32.43 28.26
N PRO A 112 33.37 -32.57 28.57
CA PRO A 112 34.36 -31.56 28.22
C PRO A 112 34.63 -31.55 26.70
N PRO A 113 35.18 -30.45 26.15
CA PRO A 113 35.65 -30.42 24.78
C PRO A 113 36.83 -31.41 24.60
N PRO A 114 36.97 -32.03 23.41
CA PRO A 114 38.07 -32.96 23.14
C PRO A 114 39.43 -32.26 23.30
N PRO A 115 40.47 -32.97 23.79
CA PRO A 115 41.78 -32.37 24.02
C PRO A 115 42.36 -31.79 22.71
N SER A 116 42.88 -30.56 22.81
CA SER A 116 43.53 -29.88 21.69
C SER A 116 44.80 -30.62 21.30
N VAL A 117 44.78 -31.31 20.15
CA VAL A 117 45.92 -32.07 19.65
C VAL A 117 46.97 -31.10 19.09
N THR A 118 48.10 -30.95 19.80
CA THR A 118 49.34 -30.43 19.23
C THR A 118 49.80 -31.32 18.08
N THR A 119 49.85 -30.72 16.89
CA THR A 119 50.44 -31.18 15.62
C THR A 119 51.07 -32.58 15.58
N GLY A 120 50.33 -33.51 14.98
CA GLY A 120 50.85 -34.73 14.35
C GLY A 120 50.12 -34.93 13.02
N SER A 121 50.88 -35.02 11.93
CA SER A 121 50.41 -35.14 10.55
C SER A 121 49.34 -36.24 10.35
N GLY A 122 48.13 -35.86 9.92
CA GLY A 122 47.09 -36.80 9.51
C GLY A 122 45.71 -36.16 9.28
N GLN A 123 45.41 -35.87 8.01
CA GLN A 123 44.10 -35.46 7.45
C GLN A 123 43.41 -34.20 8.02
N LEU A 124 43.52 -33.11 7.26
CA LEU A 124 42.56 -32.00 7.25
C LEU A 124 41.14 -32.59 7.11
N LYS A 125 40.28 -32.53 8.14
CA LYS A 125 38.84 -32.70 7.93
C LYS A 125 38.41 -31.54 7.04
N SER A 126 38.11 -31.81 5.77
CA SER A 126 37.72 -30.76 4.82
C SER A 126 36.57 -29.94 5.39
N LEU A 127 36.69 -28.62 5.34
CA LEU A 127 35.55 -27.72 5.57
C LEU A 127 34.44 -28.13 4.62
N LYS A 128 33.21 -28.24 5.15
CA LYS A 128 32.06 -28.57 4.32
C LYS A 128 31.79 -27.41 3.37
N THR A 129 31.52 -27.72 2.11
CA THR A 129 31.12 -26.73 1.11
C THR A 129 29.69 -26.24 1.38
N VAL A 130 29.33 -25.08 0.82
CA VAL A 130 27.95 -24.54 0.86
C VAL A 130 26.95 -25.60 0.41
N LYS A 131 27.25 -26.28 -0.70
CA LYS A 131 26.44 -27.36 -1.28
C LYS A 131 26.19 -28.52 -0.31
N GLU A 132 27.24 -29.02 0.33
CA GLU A 132 27.13 -30.13 1.29
C GLU A 132 26.26 -29.76 2.47
N ILE A 133 26.37 -28.51 2.95
CA ILE A 133 25.57 -28.02 4.07
C ILE A 133 24.10 -27.87 3.67
N ILE A 134 23.82 -27.29 2.50
CA ILE A 134 22.44 -27.17 1.99
C ILE A 134 21.81 -28.56 1.87
N GLU A 135 22.52 -29.54 1.32
CA GLU A 135 22.00 -30.91 1.20
C GLU A 135 21.79 -31.59 2.56
N MET A 136 22.60 -31.29 3.58
CA MET A 136 22.34 -31.73 4.95
C MET A 136 21.07 -31.10 5.52
N ILE A 137 20.90 -29.80 5.35
CA ILE A 137 19.70 -29.08 5.82
C ILE A 137 18.45 -29.63 5.15
N LYS A 138 18.47 -29.83 3.82
CA LYS A 138 17.35 -30.40 3.07
C LYS A 138 16.94 -31.80 3.54
N LYS A 139 17.90 -32.64 3.94
CA LYS A 139 17.61 -33.99 4.47
C LYS A 139 16.84 -33.98 5.79
N GLU A 140 17.02 -32.94 6.59
CA GLU A 140 16.33 -32.76 7.86
C GLU A 140 15.05 -31.94 7.75
N ALA A 141 14.90 -31.21 6.64
CA ALA A 141 13.76 -30.35 6.39
C ALA A 141 12.55 -31.16 5.93
N ARG A 142 11.36 -30.78 6.42
CA ARG A 142 10.10 -31.31 5.90
C ARG A 142 9.79 -30.60 4.58
N LYS A 143 9.49 -31.35 3.52
CA LYS A 143 8.99 -30.76 2.28
C LYS A 143 7.63 -30.14 2.51
N LYS A 144 7.37 -28.97 1.90
CA LYS A 144 6.02 -28.41 1.89
C LYS A 144 5.07 -29.40 1.21
N HIS A 145 3.94 -29.68 1.83
CA HIS A 145 2.82 -30.27 1.10
C HIS A 145 2.32 -29.22 0.12
N ASN A 146 2.10 -29.59 -1.15
CA ASN A 146 1.54 -28.70 -2.17
C ASN A 146 0.33 -27.95 -1.58
N THR A 147 0.54 -26.70 -1.16
CA THR A 147 -0.54 -25.83 -0.73
C THR A 147 -1.29 -25.50 -2.00
N SER A 148 -2.55 -25.94 -2.11
CA SER A 148 -3.49 -25.37 -3.07
C SER A 148 -3.34 -23.84 -3.01
N GLU A 149 -3.30 -23.17 -4.17
CA GLU A 149 -3.22 -21.71 -4.22
C GLU A 149 -4.14 -21.09 -3.17
N SER A 150 -3.63 -20.11 -2.42
CA SER A 150 -4.41 -19.43 -1.38
C SER A 150 -5.81 -19.11 -1.92
N PRO A 151 -6.89 -19.48 -1.20
CA PRO A 151 -8.26 -19.27 -1.68
C PRO A 151 -8.53 -17.80 -2.04
N ASP A 152 -7.73 -16.85 -1.55
CA ASP A 152 -7.83 -15.41 -1.81
C ASP A 152 -7.06 -14.89 -3.03
N LYS A 153 -6.20 -15.69 -3.69
CA LYS A 153 -5.35 -15.16 -4.78
C LYS A 153 -6.11 -14.97 -6.10
N ILE A 154 -6.29 -13.74 -6.57
CA ILE A 154 -6.93 -13.45 -7.87
C ILE A 154 -5.89 -12.90 -8.84
N TYR A 155 -5.82 -13.48 -10.04
CA TYR A 155 -4.95 -12.97 -11.11
C TYR A 155 -5.68 -11.88 -11.89
N MET A 156 -5.38 -10.63 -11.55
CA MET A 156 -5.86 -9.44 -12.26
C MET A 156 -4.99 -9.22 -13.51
N PRO A 157 -5.47 -8.78 -14.68
CA PRO A 157 -4.61 -8.48 -15.81
C PRO A 157 -3.76 -7.23 -15.55
N LEU A 158 -2.60 -7.12 -16.20
CA LEU A 158 -1.72 -5.96 -16.08
C LEU A 158 -2.23 -4.81 -16.93
N GLN A 159 -2.13 -3.58 -16.42
CA GLN A 159 -2.52 -2.36 -17.13
C GLN A 159 -1.56 -1.22 -16.77
N GLN A 160 -1.38 -0.28 -17.71
CA GLN A 160 -0.53 0.92 -17.55
C GLN A 160 0.86 0.60 -16.97
N ARG A 161 1.50 -0.43 -17.51
CA ARG A 161 2.91 -0.75 -17.27
C ARG A 161 3.62 -0.75 -18.60
N ASN A 162 4.64 0.09 -18.71
CA ASN A 162 5.53 0.10 -19.86
C ASN A 162 6.81 -0.66 -19.49
N PHE A 163 7.06 -1.79 -20.15
CA PHE A 163 8.26 -2.60 -19.97
C PHE A 163 9.36 -2.29 -20.99
N GLU A 164 9.05 -1.55 -22.07
CA GLU A 164 9.98 -1.27 -23.17
C GLU A 164 11.20 -0.50 -22.68
N LEU A 165 11.00 0.56 -21.89
CA LEU A 165 12.09 1.35 -21.33
C LEU A 165 12.94 0.53 -20.35
N ALA A 166 12.31 -0.33 -19.55
CA ALA A 166 13.04 -1.22 -18.65
C ALA A 166 13.89 -2.24 -19.42
N ILE A 167 13.36 -2.79 -20.51
CA ILE A 167 14.09 -3.71 -21.39
C ILE A 167 15.22 -3.03 -22.13
N ASP A 168 15.03 -1.80 -22.58
CA ASP A 168 16.11 -1.01 -23.19
C ASP A 168 17.29 -0.87 -22.21
N LYS A 169 16.99 -0.60 -20.92
CA LYS A 169 18.01 -0.52 -19.87
C LYS A 169 18.68 -1.87 -19.57
N ILE A 170 17.92 -2.97 -19.58
CA ILE A 170 18.48 -4.32 -19.48
C ILE A 170 19.42 -4.58 -20.67
N SER A 171 18.98 -4.27 -21.88
CA SER A 171 19.74 -4.47 -23.12
C SER A 171 21.04 -3.66 -23.13
N GLN A 172 20.99 -2.40 -22.70
CA GLN A 172 22.18 -1.56 -22.50
C GLN A 172 23.15 -2.21 -21.52
N THR A 173 22.65 -2.70 -20.38
CA THR A 173 23.45 -3.35 -19.34
C THR A 173 24.12 -4.63 -19.86
N THR A 174 23.38 -5.47 -20.59
CA THR A 174 23.91 -6.72 -21.13
C THR A 174 24.91 -6.51 -22.27
N ASN A 175 24.68 -5.50 -23.13
CA ASN A 175 25.63 -5.14 -24.18
C ASN A 175 26.92 -4.56 -23.56
N ALA A 176 26.80 -3.68 -22.58
CA ALA A 176 27.94 -3.16 -21.84
C ALA A 176 28.73 -4.25 -21.10
N ASN A 177 28.07 -5.31 -20.62
CA ASN A 177 28.73 -6.48 -20.05
C ASN A 177 29.57 -7.22 -21.10
N VAL A 178 29.01 -7.43 -22.30
CA VAL A 178 29.68 -8.10 -23.42
C VAL A 178 30.87 -7.29 -23.94
N ASP A 179 30.68 -5.99 -24.11
CA ASP A 179 31.70 -5.07 -24.64
C ASP A 179 32.73 -4.67 -23.57
N GLU A 180 32.59 -5.20 -22.36
CA GLU A 180 33.46 -4.92 -21.20
C GLU A 180 33.65 -3.41 -20.92
N MET A 181 32.59 -2.62 -21.16
CA MET A 181 32.63 -1.15 -21.07
C MET A 181 33.04 -0.67 -19.68
N GLU A 182 33.74 0.46 -19.65
CA GLU A 182 34.09 1.16 -18.41
C GLU A 182 33.04 2.22 -18.05
N GLY A 183 32.89 2.52 -16.76
CA GLY A 183 31.97 3.54 -16.26
C GLY A 183 30.60 3.01 -15.82
N ASN A 184 30.04 3.65 -14.79
CA ASN A 184 28.77 3.26 -14.16
C ASN A 184 27.52 3.61 -14.99
N SER A 185 27.63 4.50 -15.97
CA SER A 185 26.50 4.97 -16.80
C SER A 185 25.94 3.93 -17.77
N ASN A 186 26.59 2.78 -17.89
CA ASN A 186 26.23 1.72 -18.84
C ASN A 186 25.51 0.53 -18.18
N TYR A 187 25.53 0.44 -16.85
CA TYR A 187 24.98 -0.68 -16.10
C TYR A 187 23.82 -0.21 -15.23
N TRP A 188 22.63 -0.79 -15.39
CA TRP A 188 21.40 -0.28 -14.80
C TRP A 188 20.76 -1.26 -13.82
N CYS A 189 20.66 -0.85 -12.56
CA CYS A 189 19.75 -1.43 -11.60
C CYS A 189 18.36 -0.80 -11.76
N LEU A 190 17.35 -1.64 -11.94
CA LEU A 190 15.97 -1.18 -12.07
C LEU A 190 15.37 -0.99 -10.67
N VAL A 191 14.59 0.07 -10.49
CA VAL A 191 14.04 0.44 -9.18
C VAL A 191 12.58 0.84 -9.31
N SER A 192 11.68 0.23 -8.54
CA SER A 192 10.32 0.72 -8.37
C SER A 192 10.10 1.16 -6.93
N ALA A 193 10.02 2.46 -6.69
CA ALA A 193 9.80 3.01 -5.35
C ALA A 193 8.49 3.80 -5.31
N GLY A 194 7.76 3.68 -4.20
CA GLY A 194 6.52 4.43 -4.00
C GLY A 194 5.61 3.78 -2.97
N ALA A 195 4.39 4.29 -2.85
CA ALA A 195 3.46 3.89 -1.81
C ALA A 195 3.16 2.37 -1.79
N PRO A 196 2.82 1.80 -0.62
CA PRO A 196 2.33 0.43 -0.53
C PRO A 196 1.08 0.21 -1.40
N GLY A 197 0.96 -0.97 -1.99
CA GLY A 197 -0.23 -1.36 -2.76
C GLY A 197 -0.31 -0.85 -4.21
N ILE A 198 0.67 -0.09 -4.70
CA ILE A 198 0.74 0.35 -6.12
C ILE A 198 1.19 -0.74 -7.11
N GLY A 199 1.49 -1.96 -6.62
CA GLY A 199 1.78 -3.12 -7.46
C GLY A 199 3.25 -3.31 -7.86
N LYS A 200 4.21 -2.79 -7.08
CA LYS A 200 5.66 -2.90 -7.34
C LYS A 200 6.16 -4.35 -7.39
N THR A 201 5.82 -5.15 -6.36
CA THR A 201 6.16 -6.58 -6.29
C THR A 201 5.66 -7.34 -7.52
N ARG A 202 4.44 -7.02 -7.96
CA ARG A 202 3.83 -7.63 -9.13
C ARG A 202 4.52 -7.19 -10.42
N PHE A 203 4.87 -5.91 -10.53
CA PHE A 203 5.65 -5.37 -11.65
C PHE A 203 6.96 -6.13 -11.84
N GLY A 204 7.73 -6.34 -10.77
CA GLY A 204 9.02 -7.03 -10.85
C GLY A 204 8.89 -8.46 -11.40
N LYS A 205 7.88 -9.22 -10.93
CA LYS A 205 7.62 -10.58 -11.43
C LYS A 205 7.19 -10.59 -12.90
N GLU A 206 6.31 -9.68 -13.30
CA GLU A 206 5.80 -9.65 -14.67
C GLU A 206 6.82 -9.08 -15.66
N LEU A 207 7.65 -8.14 -15.24
CA LEU A 207 8.80 -7.69 -16.03
C LEU A 207 9.76 -8.85 -16.29
N PHE A 208 10.03 -9.72 -15.31
CA PHE A 208 10.83 -10.92 -15.53
C PHE A 208 10.22 -11.84 -16.61
N GLU A 209 8.93 -12.15 -16.50
CA GLU A 209 8.25 -12.99 -17.52
C GLU A 209 8.27 -12.33 -18.91
N TYR A 210 8.12 -11.01 -18.96
CA TYR A 210 8.17 -10.25 -20.20
C TYR A 210 9.60 -10.26 -20.80
N VAL A 211 10.64 -10.12 -19.99
CA VAL A 211 12.05 -10.24 -20.41
C VAL A 211 12.30 -11.62 -21.00
N LYS A 212 11.89 -12.69 -20.30
CA LYS A 212 12.07 -14.07 -20.77
C LYS A 212 11.44 -14.33 -22.16
N GLN A 213 10.36 -13.63 -22.48
CA GLN A 213 9.62 -13.81 -23.74
C GLN A 213 10.07 -12.86 -24.87
N ASN A 214 10.43 -11.61 -24.55
CA ASN A 214 10.55 -10.54 -25.54
C ASN A 214 11.96 -9.94 -25.63
N TRP A 215 12.81 -10.12 -24.63
CA TRP A 215 14.16 -9.58 -24.67
C TRP A 215 15.07 -10.40 -25.58
N GLN A 216 15.83 -9.72 -26.44
CA GLN A 216 16.81 -10.34 -27.31
C GLN A 216 18.18 -10.31 -26.62
N SER A 217 18.71 -11.48 -26.31
CA SER A 217 20.05 -11.59 -25.73
C SER A 217 21.13 -11.15 -26.73
N PRO A 218 22.28 -10.62 -26.25
CA PRO A 218 23.42 -10.37 -27.11
C PRO A 218 23.82 -11.64 -27.87
N GLN A 219 24.24 -11.53 -29.14
CA GLN A 219 24.55 -12.69 -29.99
C GLN A 219 25.60 -13.65 -29.38
N ILE A 220 26.51 -13.12 -28.57
CA ILE A 220 27.55 -13.91 -27.88
C ILE A 220 26.93 -14.80 -26.77
N TRP A 221 25.74 -14.47 -26.27
CA TRP A 221 24.99 -15.24 -25.26
C TRP A 221 24.04 -16.22 -25.95
N ALA A 222 24.58 -17.06 -26.83
CA ALA A 222 23.80 -17.94 -27.72
C ALA A 222 22.87 -18.94 -26.99
N ASP A 223 23.07 -19.17 -25.69
CA ASP A 223 22.19 -19.96 -24.83
C ASP A 223 22.13 -19.36 -23.41
N VAL A 224 20.94 -18.92 -22.99
CA VAL A 224 20.69 -18.23 -21.72
C VAL A 224 19.62 -18.99 -20.92
N HIS A 225 19.99 -19.40 -19.71
CA HIS A 225 19.06 -19.89 -18.71
C HIS A 225 18.54 -18.72 -17.87
N PHE A 226 17.22 -18.58 -17.74
CA PHE A 226 16.60 -17.52 -16.95
C PHE A 226 16.15 -18.06 -15.60
N GLU A 227 16.60 -17.43 -14.51
CA GLU A 227 16.03 -17.65 -13.19
C GLU A 227 15.53 -16.39 -12.52
N TYR A 228 14.46 -16.53 -11.75
CA TYR A 228 13.86 -15.45 -10.97
C TYR A 228 14.01 -15.75 -9.48
N LEU A 229 14.78 -14.89 -8.80
CA LEU A 229 14.97 -14.99 -7.35
C LEU A 229 14.30 -13.80 -6.68
N TYR A 230 13.21 -14.06 -5.97
CA TYR A 230 12.47 -13.07 -5.20
C TYR A 230 12.92 -13.10 -3.73
N MET A 231 13.16 -11.94 -3.15
CA MET A 231 13.61 -11.80 -1.77
C MET A 231 12.81 -10.71 -1.06
N ASN A 232 11.97 -11.11 -0.11
CA ASN A 232 11.13 -10.21 0.68
C ASN A 232 11.70 -10.00 2.09
N PHE A 233 12.19 -8.79 2.37
CA PHE A 233 12.82 -8.46 3.66
C PHE A 233 11.85 -8.17 4.81
N ILE A 234 10.53 -8.04 4.56
CA ILE A 234 9.54 -7.85 5.63
C ILE A 234 8.95 -9.18 6.11
N ILE A 235 8.67 -10.12 5.21
CA ILE A 235 7.93 -11.33 5.58
C ILE A 235 8.91 -12.49 5.83
N ASP A 236 9.77 -12.78 4.86
CA ASP A 236 10.48 -14.05 4.79
C ASP A 236 11.96 -13.94 5.23
N LEU A 237 12.58 -12.77 5.01
CA LEU A 237 14.04 -12.57 5.14
C LEU A 237 14.43 -11.44 6.11
N GLN A 238 13.61 -11.19 7.13
CA GLN A 238 13.80 -10.10 8.11
C GLN A 238 15.23 -10.02 8.65
N LEU A 239 15.73 -8.79 8.81
CA LEU A 239 17.01 -8.50 9.46
C LEU A 239 16.80 -8.45 10.98
N ASP A 240 17.72 -9.05 11.74
CA ASP A 240 17.67 -9.07 13.20
C ASP A 240 19.07 -9.02 13.85
N VAL A 241 19.10 -8.99 15.19
CA VAL A 241 20.33 -8.82 15.98
C VAL A 241 21.45 -9.82 15.67
N TYR A 242 21.14 -11.01 15.13
CA TYR A 242 22.18 -11.99 14.75
C TYR A 242 22.93 -11.58 13.49
N ASP A 243 22.35 -10.73 12.64
CA ASP A 243 23.01 -10.23 11.44
C ASP A 243 24.13 -9.21 11.81
N CYS A 244 24.14 -8.64 13.02
CA CYS A 244 25.15 -7.66 13.48
C CYS A 244 26.58 -8.21 13.52
N ASP A 245 26.71 -9.52 13.73
CA ASP A 245 28.03 -10.18 13.86
C ASP A 245 28.50 -10.84 12.56
N LEU A 246 27.72 -10.72 11.49
CA LEU A 246 28.02 -11.33 10.21
C LEU A 246 28.52 -10.30 9.19
N PRO A 247 29.50 -10.64 8.34
CA PRO A 247 29.86 -9.80 7.21
C PRO A 247 28.68 -9.64 6.24
N ALA A 248 28.54 -8.47 5.60
CA ALA A 248 27.46 -8.19 4.64
C ALA A 248 27.32 -9.24 3.53
N THR A 249 28.44 -9.78 3.03
CA THR A 249 28.42 -10.87 2.04
C THR A 249 27.84 -12.17 2.60
N VAL A 250 28.04 -12.46 3.89
CA VAL A 250 27.44 -13.63 4.56
C VAL A 250 25.95 -13.41 4.81
N ILE A 251 25.57 -12.22 5.30
CA ILE A 251 24.16 -11.83 5.50
C ILE A 251 23.37 -12.02 4.20
N PHE A 252 23.93 -11.54 3.08
CA PHE A 252 23.31 -11.62 1.77
C PHE A 252 23.34 -13.04 1.20
N GLY A 253 24.47 -13.74 1.30
CA GLY A 253 24.61 -15.11 0.82
C GLY A 253 23.68 -16.10 1.53
N LEU A 254 23.48 -15.97 2.85
CA LEU A 254 22.49 -16.76 3.59
C LEU A 254 21.06 -16.56 3.06
N ARG A 255 20.69 -15.32 2.72
CA ARG A 255 19.36 -14.99 2.20
C ARG A 255 19.16 -15.51 0.78
N ILE A 256 20.17 -15.39 -0.09
CA ILE A 256 20.17 -16.02 -1.42
C ILE A 256 20.03 -17.54 -1.29
N ALA A 257 20.80 -18.16 -0.39
CA ALA A 257 20.76 -19.61 -0.22
C ALA A 257 19.39 -20.09 0.28
N PHE A 258 18.77 -19.36 1.21
CA PHE A 258 17.43 -19.69 1.69
C PHE A 258 16.39 -19.53 0.56
N ALA A 259 16.34 -18.37 -0.08
CA ALA A 259 15.36 -18.07 -1.12
C ALA A 259 15.46 -19.04 -2.30
N PHE A 260 16.69 -19.42 -2.69
CA PHE A 260 16.90 -20.30 -3.84
C PHE A 260 16.70 -21.79 -3.53
N PHE A 261 17.12 -22.28 -2.35
CA PHE A 261 17.17 -23.72 -2.08
C PHE A 261 16.11 -24.24 -1.12
N ILE A 262 15.47 -23.36 -0.33
CA ILE A 262 14.68 -23.75 0.83
C ILE A 262 13.27 -23.18 0.75
N GLU A 263 13.12 -21.89 0.47
CA GLU A 263 11.88 -21.13 0.65
C GLU A 263 10.66 -21.78 -0.01
N ASP A 264 10.75 -22.15 -1.29
CA ASP A 264 9.59 -22.68 -2.03
C ASP A 264 9.31 -24.17 -1.75
N ASP A 265 10.35 -24.94 -1.42
CA ASP A 265 10.27 -26.40 -1.38
C ASP A 265 10.10 -26.99 0.02
N TYR A 266 10.49 -26.25 1.07
CA TYR A 266 10.63 -26.78 2.43
C TYR A 266 9.90 -25.92 3.47
N ASP A 267 9.28 -26.60 4.44
CA ASP A 267 8.60 -25.99 5.58
C ASP A 267 9.65 -25.60 6.64
N MET A 268 10.38 -24.53 6.34
CA MET A 268 11.47 -24.02 7.16
C MET A 268 11.50 -22.50 7.08
N THR A 269 11.60 -21.83 8.23
CA THR A 269 11.79 -20.38 8.27
C THR A 269 13.25 -20.01 8.05
N PHE A 270 13.49 -18.77 7.62
CA PHE A 270 14.84 -18.25 7.42
C PHE A 270 15.69 -18.34 8.70
N GLN A 271 15.13 -18.05 9.87
CA GLN A 271 15.87 -18.10 11.14
C GLN A 271 16.34 -19.54 11.47
N VAL A 272 15.50 -20.54 11.21
CA VAL A 272 15.87 -21.96 11.40
C VAL A 272 16.95 -22.37 10.41
N PHE A 273 16.81 -21.97 9.14
CA PHE A 273 17.82 -22.20 8.13
C PHE A 273 19.16 -21.59 8.52
N ARG A 274 19.19 -20.30 8.87
CA ARG A 274 20.40 -19.56 9.26
C ARG A 274 21.12 -20.25 10.42
N SER A 275 20.39 -20.62 11.47
CA SER A 275 20.98 -21.32 12.63
C SER A 275 21.63 -22.65 12.24
N LYS A 276 20.98 -23.47 11.40
CA LYS A 276 21.56 -24.72 10.91
C LYS A 276 22.75 -24.49 9.98
N ALA A 277 22.66 -23.51 9.08
CA ALA A 277 23.72 -23.14 8.15
C ALA A 277 24.99 -22.74 8.89
N LEU A 278 24.88 -21.84 9.88
CA LEU A 278 26.01 -21.39 10.68
C LEU A 278 26.59 -22.51 11.58
N LEU A 279 25.73 -23.37 12.14
CA LEU A 279 26.14 -24.54 12.91
C LEU A 279 26.98 -25.52 12.07
N TYR A 280 26.50 -25.85 10.87
CA TYR A 280 27.21 -26.76 9.97
C TYR A 280 28.45 -26.14 9.33
N ALA A 281 28.46 -24.81 9.19
CA ALA A 281 29.65 -24.04 8.84
C ALA A 281 30.70 -24.00 9.97
N LYS A 282 30.33 -24.41 11.18
CA LYS A 282 31.17 -24.36 12.39
C LYS A 282 31.72 -22.96 12.66
N GLY A 283 30.91 -21.94 12.45
CA GLY A 283 31.29 -20.53 12.65
C GLY A 283 32.27 -19.98 11.60
N ASN A 284 32.50 -20.68 10.47
CA ASN A 284 33.24 -20.13 9.35
C ASN A 284 32.31 -19.36 8.42
N ASP A 285 32.77 -18.23 7.90
CA ASP A 285 32.07 -17.41 6.90
C ASP A 285 32.14 -18.05 5.50
N ILE A 286 31.50 -19.22 5.33
CA ILE A 286 31.47 -19.93 4.04
C ILE A 286 30.24 -19.57 3.20
N PHE A 287 29.18 -19.05 3.82
CA PHE A 287 27.97 -18.57 3.13
C PHE A 287 28.15 -17.15 2.58
N ILE A 288 29.35 -16.81 2.12
CA ILE A 288 29.57 -15.56 1.39
C ILE A 288 28.79 -15.59 0.07
N ALA A 289 28.23 -14.45 -0.33
CA ALA A 289 27.34 -14.33 -1.48
C ALA A 289 27.96 -14.92 -2.75
N GLU A 290 29.26 -14.70 -2.97
CA GLU A 290 29.95 -15.23 -4.13
C GLU A 290 29.92 -16.76 -4.20
N SER A 291 30.26 -17.43 -3.09
CA SER A 291 30.23 -18.90 -3.01
C SER A 291 28.81 -19.47 -3.11
N VAL A 292 27.80 -18.74 -2.62
CA VAL A 292 26.41 -19.15 -2.74
C VAL A 292 25.91 -19.02 -4.17
N ILE A 293 26.20 -17.91 -4.85
CA ILE A 293 25.79 -17.68 -6.25
C ILE A 293 26.42 -18.72 -7.18
N ASP A 294 27.70 -19.04 -6.98
CA ASP A 294 28.37 -20.12 -7.71
C ASP A 294 27.70 -21.48 -7.44
N CYS A 295 27.33 -21.75 -6.17
CA CYS A 295 26.59 -22.95 -5.81
C CYS A 295 25.18 -23.00 -6.45
N CYS A 296 24.48 -21.88 -6.58
CA CYS A 296 23.20 -21.79 -7.29
C CYS A 296 23.39 -22.19 -8.76
N TYR A 297 24.37 -21.60 -9.45
CA TYR A 297 24.69 -21.94 -10.84
C TYR A 297 25.01 -23.43 -11.02
N GLU A 298 25.87 -23.99 -10.17
CA GLU A 298 26.21 -25.42 -10.21
C GLU A 298 24.99 -26.33 -9.98
N SER A 299 24.06 -25.91 -9.13
CA SER A 299 22.88 -26.70 -8.77
C SER A 299 21.85 -26.81 -9.91
N LEU A 300 21.81 -25.82 -10.81
CA LEU A 300 20.96 -25.80 -11.99
C LEU A 300 21.39 -26.82 -13.06
N LYS A 301 22.60 -27.39 -12.94
CA LYS A 301 23.16 -28.41 -13.85
C LYS A 301 23.12 -27.99 -15.32
N LEU A 302 23.44 -26.72 -15.59
CA LEU A 302 23.47 -26.14 -16.92
C LEU A 302 24.56 -26.80 -17.79
N TYR A 303 24.27 -27.06 -19.07
CA TYR A 303 25.19 -27.73 -20.00
C TYR A 303 26.04 -26.71 -20.78
N ASN A 304 27.22 -27.12 -21.27
CA ASN A 304 28.06 -26.33 -22.19
C ASN A 304 28.42 -24.91 -21.73
N ASN A 305 28.57 -24.68 -20.42
CA ASN A 305 28.80 -23.34 -19.86
C ASN A 305 27.73 -22.32 -20.28
N GLN A 306 26.47 -22.79 -20.43
CA GLN A 306 25.31 -21.95 -20.70
C GLN A 306 25.23 -20.80 -19.70
N LYS A 307 24.90 -19.60 -20.19
CA LYS A 307 24.90 -18.40 -19.36
C LYS A 307 23.67 -18.38 -18.46
N LEU A 308 23.84 -18.07 -17.18
CA LEU A 308 22.74 -17.83 -16.25
C LEU A 308 22.40 -16.33 -16.23
N PHE A 309 21.16 -16.01 -16.57
CA PHE A 309 20.53 -14.72 -16.31
C PHE A 309 19.69 -14.84 -15.04
N LEU A 310 20.20 -14.31 -13.94
CA LEU A 310 19.50 -14.29 -12.66
C LEU A 310 18.83 -12.92 -12.48
N TYR A 311 17.50 -12.90 -12.59
CA TYR A 311 16.70 -11.73 -12.26
C TYR A 311 16.50 -11.68 -10.74
N LEU A 312 17.24 -10.79 -10.09
CA LEU A 312 17.27 -10.67 -8.63
C LEU A 312 16.33 -9.57 -8.17
N HIS A 313 15.19 -9.96 -7.61
CA HIS A 313 14.18 -9.05 -7.11
C HIS A 313 14.30 -8.90 -5.59
N ILE A 314 14.82 -7.75 -5.14
CA ILE A 314 14.89 -7.37 -3.73
C ILE A 314 13.69 -6.48 -3.42
N ASP A 315 12.72 -7.03 -2.69
CA ASP A 315 11.54 -6.30 -2.26
C ASP A 315 11.71 -5.77 -0.83
N GLU A 316 11.03 -4.67 -0.56
CA GLU A 316 11.09 -3.91 0.69
C GLU A 316 12.51 -3.43 1.05
N PHE A 317 13.27 -2.94 0.06
CA PHE A 317 14.67 -2.52 0.25
C PHE A 317 14.86 -1.42 1.32
N GLN A 318 13.82 -0.63 1.64
CA GLN A 318 13.88 0.38 2.69
C GLN A 318 14.15 -0.23 4.07
N VAL A 319 13.86 -1.52 4.28
CA VAL A 319 14.19 -2.24 5.52
C VAL A 319 15.70 -2.41 5.65
N ILE A 320 16.41 -2.61 4.53
CA ILE A 320 17.87 -2.72 4.50
C ILE A 320 18.50 -1.35 4.80
N ASP A 321 17.94 -0.28 4.24
CA ASP A 321 18.37 1.09 4.54
C ASP A 321 18.14 1.46 6.02
N ALA A 322 16.96 1.15 6.55
CA ALA A 322 16.64 1.37 7.96
C ALA A 322 17.55 0.55 8.90
N TRP A 323 17.95 -0.65 8.47
CA TRP A 323 18.90 -1.48 9.21
C TRP A 323 20.27 -0.81 9.35
N ASP A 324 20.81 -0.22 8.29
CA ASP A 324 22.10 0.47 8.34
C ASP A 324 22.09 1.62 9.37
N VAL A 325 20.98 2.35 9.45
CA VAL A 325 20.77 3.41 10.46
C VAL A 325 20.65 2.83 11.87
N TRP A 326 19.94 1.71 12.03
CA TRP A 326 19.76 1.05 13.32
C TRP A 326 21.07 0.45 13.83
N ASP A 327 21.80 -0.29 13.01
CA ASP A 327 23.06 -0.95 13.35
C ASP A 327 24.11 0.08 13.78
N ALA A 328 24.28 1.15 13.00
CA ALA A 328 25.20 2.25 13.32
C ALA A 328 24.92 2.93 14.69
N LYS A 329 23.67 2.85 15.19
CA LYS A 329 23.30 3.41 16.51
C LYS A 329 23.47 2.41 17.66
N ASN A 330 23.40 1.11 17.37
CA ASN A 330 23.31 0.06 18.39
C ASN A 330 24.57 -0.80 18.51
N THR A 331 25.53 -0.68 17.59
CA THR A 331 26.79 -1.41 17.64
C THR A 331 28.00 -0.47 17.72
N THR A 332 29.09 -0.95 18.32
CA THR A 332 30.38 -0.23 18.42
C THR A 332 31.32 -0.50 17.24
N LYS A 333 30.87 -1.31 16.26
CA LYS A 333 31.60 -1.65 15.05
C LYS A 333 31.37 -0.56 13.98
N SER A 334 32.16 -0.58 12.89
CA SER A 334 32.04 0.41 11.80
C SER A 334 30.60 0.57 11.30
N PRO A 335 30.18 1.77 10.81
CA PRO A 335 28.79 2.02 10.42
C PRO A 335 28.24 0.94 9.48
N GLY A 336 26.98 0.55 9.72
CA GLY A 336 26.23 -0.37 8.86
C GLY A 336 26.27 0.11 7.41
N GLU A 337 26.99 -0.62 6.55
CA GLU A 337 27.03 -0.39 5.10
C GLU A 337 26.40 -1.60 4.36
N LEU A 338 25.41 -2.26 4.94
CA LEU A 338 24.78 -3.46 4.38
C LEU A 338 24.21 -3.17 2.99
N PHE A 339 23.42 -2.11 2.84
CA PHE A 339 22.77 -1.82 1.56
C PHE A 339 23.82 -1.55 0.47
N LYS A 340 24.77 -0.68 0.79
CA LYS A 340 25.91 -0.35 -0.08
C LYS A 340 26.72 -1.59 -0.48
N ASN A 341 26.98 -2.49 0.47
CA ASN A 341 27.74 -3.72 0.22
C ASN A 341 26.95 -4.74 -0.61
N ILE A 342 25.63 -4.85 -0.43
CA ILE A 342 24.77 -5.66 -1.30
C ILE A 342 24.85 -5.14 -2.74
N ILE A 343 24.72 -3.83 -2.96
CA ILE A 343 24.85 -3.22 -4.29
C ILE A 343 26.24 -3.49 -4.89
N ARG A 344 27.31 -3.37 -4.09
CA ARG A 344 28.67 -3.70 -4.53
C ARG A 344 28.80 -5.16 -4.96
N ILE A 345 28.27 -6.11 -4.19
CA ILE A 345 28.28 -7.54 -4.54
C ILE A 345 27.54 -7.77 -5.86
N ILE A 346 26.32 -7.24 -5.98
CA ILE A 346 25.51 -7.35 -7.21
C ILE A 346 26.25 -6.76 -8.41
N SER A 347 26.91 -5.60 -8.26
CA SER A 347 27.64 -4.95 -9.36
C SER A 347 28.74 -5.82 -9.95
N LYS A 348 29.41 -6.64 -9.12
CA LYS A 348 30.41 -7.61 -9.60
C LYS A 348 29.79 -8.58 -10.60
N TYR A 349 28.53 -8.94 -10.42
CA TYR A 349 27.82 -9.87 -11.29
C TYR A 349 27.17 -9.21 -12.52
N MET A 350 27.22 -7.89 -12.62
CA MET A 350 26.78 -7.12 -13.79
C MET A 350 27.94 -6.81 -14.74
N ILE A 351 29.13 -6.57 -14.20
CA ILE A 351 30.29 -6.03 -14.93
C ILE A 351 31.26 -7.16 -15.31
N LYS A 352 31.62 -7.26 -16.59
CA LYS A 352 32.63 -8.20 -17.13
C LYS A 352 32.42 -9.68 -16.75
N GLN A 353 31.17 -10.09 -16.57
CA GLN A 353 30.81 -11.46 -16.21
C GLN A 353 30.56 -12.37 -17.39
N LYS A 354 31.15 -13.56 -17.33
CA LYS A 354 31.10 -14.55 -18.42
C LYS A 354 29.96 -15.55 -18.26
N LEU A 355 29.78 -16.14 -17.07
CA LEU A 355 28.84 -17.25 -16.85
C LEU A 355 27.55 -16.85 -16.12
N ILE A 356 27.64 -15.96 -15.13
CA ILE A 356 26.49 -15.55 -14.32
C ILE A 356 26.31 -14.05 -14.48
N PHE A 357 25.15 -13.64 -14.99
CA PHE A 357 24.75 -12.25 -15.07
C PHE A 357 23.55 -12.02 -14.15
N ILE A 358 23.67 -11.05 -13.24
CA ILE A 358 22.57 -10.66 -12.34
C ILE A 358 21.93 -9.37 -12.87
N GLN A 359 20.63 -9.40 -13.13
CA GLN A 359 19.83 -8.20 -13.36
C GLN A 359 19.08 -7.84 -12.06
N PRO A 360 19.51 -6.81 -11.31
CA PRO A 360 18.82 -6.42 -10.09
C PRO A 360 17.58 -5.58 -10.36
N PHE A 361 16.54 -5.85 -9.59
CA PHE A 361 15.32 -5.07 -9.48
C PHE A 361 15.03 -4.80 -8.00
N LEU A 362 15.02 -3.54 -7.59
CA LEU A 362 14.69 -3.13 -6.22
C LEU A 362 13.24 -2.62 -6.18
N SER A 363 12.43 -3.13 -5.27
CA SER A 363 11.13 -2.51 -4.96
C SER A 363 10.97 -2.17 -3.49
N GLY A 364 10.29 -1.05 -3.22
CA GLY A 364 10.15 -0.54 -1.86
C GLY A 364 9.44 0.80 -1.81
N THR A 365 9.57 1.48 -0.68
CA THR A 365 8.89 2.75 -0.42
C THR A 365 9.83 3.95 -0.33
N ALA A 366 11.15 3.73 -0.27
CA ALA A 366 12.17 4.75 0.02
C ALA A 366 13.03 5.16 -1.21
N PRO A 367 12.52 5.92 -2.20
CA PRO A 367 13.32 6.31 -3.38
C PRO A 367 14.66 6.99 -3.04
N GLN A 368 14.71 7.74 -1.94
CA GLN A 368 15.90 8.43 -1.45
C GLN A 368 17.02 7.48 -1.00
N ALA A 369 16.69 6.32 -0.46
CA ALA A 369 17.69 5.35 -0.02
C ALA A 369 18.52 4.86 -1.21
N VAL A 370 17.86 4.68 -2.36
CA VAL A 370 18.52 4.36 -3.63
C VAL A 370 19.36 5.54 -4.14
N ALA A 371 18.83 6.77 -4.04
CA ALA A 371 19.58 7.97 -4.44
C ALA A 371 20.89 8.11 -3.65
N ALA A 372 20.88 7.81 -2.34
CA ALA A 372 22.08 7.80 -1.49
C ALA A 372 23.12 6.75 -1.94
N GLN A 373 22.71 5.64 -2.55
CA GLN A 373 23.63 4.63 -3.09
C GLN A 373 24.24 5.02 -4.44
N LYS A 374 23.67 6.02 -5.14
CA LYS A 374 24.08 6.41 -6.50
C LYS A 374 25.53 6.91 -6.57
N GLU A 375 26.00 7.60 -5.54
CA GLU A 375 27.34 8.20 -5.52
C GLU A 375 28.48 7.21 -5.25
N ALA A 376 28.17 6.01 -4.75
CA ALA A 376 29.16 5.05 -4.26
C ALA A 376 29.21 3.71 -5.00
N SER A 377 28.42 3.54 -6.06
CA SER A 377 28.28 2.26 -6.77
C SER A 377 28.85 2.29 -8.20
N ASN A 378 29.32 1.14 -8.68
CA ASN A 378 29.83 0.97 -10.05
C ASN A 378 28.70 0.85 -11.09
N ILE A 379 27.46 1.13 -10.70
CA ILE A 379 26.26 1.00 -11.54
C ILE A 379 25.38 2.24 -11.37
N SER A 380 24.44 2.42 -12.28
CA SER A 380 23.41 3.46 -12.25
C SER A 380 22.06 2.87 -11.87
N PHE A 381 21.15 3.72 -11.41
CA PHE A 381 19.78 3.33 -11.07
C PHE A 381 18.78 3.94 -12.05
N TYR A 382 17.84 3.14 -12.52
CA TYR A 382 16.75 3.57 -13.38
C TYR A 382 15.42 3.30 -12.69
N THR A 383 14.68 4.37 -12.41
CA THR A 383 13.36 4.28 -11.77
C THR A 383 12.30 3.92 -12.80
N VAL A 384 11.52 2.87 -12.50
CA VAL A 384 10.34 2.47 -13.27
C VAL A 384 9.07 2.87 -12.53
N ASP A 385 8.13 3.42 -13.28
CA ASP A 385 6.89 3.93 -12.71
C ASP A 385 5.84 2.82 -12.52
N CYS A 386 5.25 2.80 -11.34
CA CYS A 386 4.05 2.01 -11.03
C CYS A 386 2.89 2.96 -10.73
N PRO A 387 2.30 3.61 -11.75
CA PRO A 387 1.22 4.56 -11.52
C PRO A 387 -0.03 3.88 -10.95
N LEU A 388 -0.85 4.68 -10.29
CA LEU A 388 -2.25 4.34 -10.01
C LEU A 388 -2.97 4.06 -11.33
N LEU A 389 -3.96 3.16 -11.26
CA LEU A 389 -4.77 2.79 -12.40
C LEU A 389 -5.72 3.93 -12.77
N ASP A 390 -5.74 4.31 -14.04
CA ASP A 390 -6.79 5.15 -14.58
C ASP A 390 -8.12 4.39 -14.70
N ASN A 391 -9.20 5.13 -14.90
CA ASN A 391 -10.54 4.56 -15.01
C ASN A 391 -10.64 3.54 -16.15
N ALA A 392 -10.00 3.80 -17.29
CA ALA A 392 -10.03 2.90 -18.45
C ALA A 392 -9.37 1.55 -18.13
N SER A 393 -8.27 1.56 -17.38
CA SER A 393 -7.54 0.38 -16.95
C SER A 393 -8.34 -0.46 -15.96
N MET A 394 -8.97 0.18 -14.96
CA MET A 394 -9.86 -0.50 -14.03
C MET A 394 -11.03 -1.18 -14.76
N ILE A 395 -11.59 -0.52 -15.78
CA ILE A 395 -12.66 -1.08 -16.61
C ILE A 395 -12.17 -2.27 -17.43
N ARG A 396 -11.01 -2.19 -18.09
CA ARG A 396 -10.43 -3.30 -18.85
C ARG A 396 -10.11 -4.51 -17.96
N ILE A 397 -9.69 -4.27 -16.72
CA ILE A 397 -9.52 -5.31 -15.70
C ILE A 397 -10.87 -5.98 -15.40
N MET A 398 -11.93 -5.22 -15.17
CA MET A 398 -13.26 -5.78 -14.93
C MET A 398 -13.80 -6.53 -16.16
N ASP A 399 -13.55 -6.04 -17.37
CA ASP A 399 -13.91 -6.70 -18.63
C ASP A 399 -13.24 -8.07 -18.77
N TYR A 400 -11.96 -8.18 -18.41
CA TYR A 400 -11.28 -9.47 -18.39
C TYR A 400 -12.00 -10.48 -17.49
N PHE A 401 -12.44 -10.07 -16.30
CA PHE A 401 -13.22 -10.95 -15.42
C PHE A 401 -14.62 -11.22 -15.95
N ALA A 402 -15.26 -10.23 -16.58
CA ALA A 402 -16.55 -10.40 -17.23
C ALA A 402 -16.47 -11.44 -18.36
N THR A 403 -15.41 -11.42 -19.18
CA THR A 403 -15.15 -12.45 -20.18
C THR A 403 -14.88 -13.80 -19.52
N LYS A 404 -13.98 -13.84 -18.53
CA LYS A 404 -13.59 -15.07 -17.82
C LYS A 404 -14.78 -15.79 -17.17
N TYR A 405 -15.75 -15.04 -16.67
CA TYR A 405 -16.91 -15.56 -15.96
C TYR A 405 -18.21 -15.57 -16.80
N GLU A 406 -18.10 -15.41 -18.13
CA GLU A 406 -19.24 -15.46 -19.06
C GLU A 406 -20.37 -14.48 -18.69
N ALA A 407 -20.00 -13.26 -18.29
CA ALA A 407 -20.94 -12.23 -17.90
C ALA A 407 -21.96 -11.93 -19.00
N GLN A 408 -23.20 -11.69 -18.60
CA GLN A 408 -24.30 -11.42 -19.53
C GLN A 408 -24.04 -10.13 -20.34
N THR A 409 -24.37 -10.17 -21.63
CA THR A 409 -24.36 -9.02 -22.53
C THR A 409 -25.77 -8.67 -23.02
N TYR A 410 -25.94 -7.45 -23.51
CA TYR A 410 -27.08 -7.08 -24.34
C TYR A 410 -26.94 -7.62 -25.78
N PRO A 411 -27.98 -7.55 -26.62
CA PRO A 411 -27.91 -7.97 -28.02
C PRO A 411 -26.78 -7.29 -28.82
N ASN A 412 -26.41 -6.06 -28.45
CA ASN A 412 -25.29 -5.31 -29.04
C ASN A 412 -23.90 -5.71 -28.49
N ARG A 413 -23.80 -6.82 -27.74
CA ARG A 413 -22.57 -7.37 -27.13
C ARG A 413 -21.93 -6.51 -26.03
N VAL A 414 -22.59 -5.48 -25.54
CA VAL A 414 -22.13 -4.72 -24.37
C VAL A 414 -22.43 -5.50 -23.09
N TYR A 415 -21.44 -5.66 -22.20
CA TYR A 415 -21.64 -6.30 -20.90
C TYR A 415 -22.62 -5.54 -20.02
N LYS A 416 -23.54 -6.26 -19.37
CA LYS A 416 -24.53 -5.66 -18.46
C LYS A 416 -23.92 -4.96 -17.27
N TRP A 417 -22.77 -5.43 -16.76
CA TRP A 417 -22.10 -4.83 -15.60
C TRP A 417 -21.69 -3.37 -15.84
N LYS A 418 -21.44 -2.98 -17.11
CA LYS A 418 -21.09 -1.61 -17.49
C LYS A 418 -22.22 -0.61 -17.30
N LEU A 419 -23.43 -1.09 -17.00
CA LEU A 419 -24.59 -0.29 -16.62
C LEU A 419 -24.90 -0.34 -15.14
N CYS A 420 -24.15 -1.13 -14.37
CA CYS A 420 -24.31 -1.18 -12.94
C CYS A 420 -23.59 0.00 -12.30
N VAL A 421 -24.33 1.08 -12.09
CA VAL A 421 -23.87 2.32 -11.44
C VAL A 421 -23.14 2.03 -10.11
N PRO A 422 -23.68 1.21 -9.19
CA PRO A 422 -22.95 0.84 -7.97
C PRO A 422 -21.57 0.21 -8.20
N ILE A 423 -21.41 -0.63 -9.22
CA ILE A 423 -20.12 -1.28 -9.51
C ILE A 423 -19.10 -0.30 -10.05
N LEU A 424 -19.51 0.56 -10.98
CA LEU A 424 -18.65 1.62 -11.50
C LEU A 424 -18.20 2.56 -10.37
N GLN A 425 -19.10 2.90 -9.44
CA GLN A 425 -18.74 3.69 -8.25
C GLN A 425 -17.70 2.97 -7.39
N LEU A 426 -17.91 1.69 -7.09
CA LEU A 426 -16.97 0.90 -6.29
C LEU A 426 -15.58 0.83 -6.94
N LEU A 427 -15.51 0.70 -8.27
CA LEU A 427 -14.25 0.76 -9.01
C LEU A 427 -13.56 2.13 -8.79
N MET A 428 -14.30 3.23 -8.94
CA MET A 428 -13.77 4.58 -8.72
C MET A 428 -13.34 4.82 -7.27
N ASP A 429 -14.04 4.24 -6.29
CA ASP A 429 -13.70 4.36 -4.86
C ASP A 429 -12.34 3.76 -4.50
N THR A 430 -11.82 2.86 -5.33
CA THR A 430 -10.46 2.33 -5.18
C THR A 430 -9.40 3.40 -5.44
N GLY A 431 -9.76 4.54 -6.06
CA GLY A 431 -8.85 5.62 -6.41
C GLY A 431 -7.74 5.19 -7.36
N GLY A 432 -7.93 4.09 -8.10
CA GLY A 432 -6.90 3.51 -8.96
C GLY A 432 -5.84 2.69 -8.21
N LEU A 433 -5.91 2.54 -6.88
CA LEU A 433 -4.94 1.78 -6.13
C LEU A 433 -5.09 0.28 -6.45
N PRO A 434 -4.10 -0.38 -7.10
CA PRO A 434 -4.20 -1.78 -7.50
C PRO A 434 -4.57 -2.72 -6.35
N ARG A 435 -4.04 -2.49 -5.16
CA ARG A 435 -4.38 -3.30 -3.99
C ARG A 435 -5.84 -3.11 -3.54
N ALA A 436 -6.38 -1.91 -3.60
CA ALA A 436 -7.80 -1.68 -3.29
C ALA A 436 -8.71 -2.33 -4.32
N LEU A 437 -8.35 -2.24 -5.61
CA LEU A 437 -9.06 -2.94 -6.68
C LEU A 437 -9.01 -4.45 -6.51
N GLU A 438 -7.85 -5.02 -6.17
CA GLU A 438 -7.72 -6.44 -5.88
C GLU A 438 -8.67 -6.87 -4.74
N ARG A 439 -8.74 -6.09 -3.64
CA ARG A 439 -9.67 -6.39 -2.53
C ARG A 439 -11.13 -6.31 -2.95
N LEU A 440 -11.50 -5.35 -3.80
CA LEU A 440 -12.84 -5.27 -4.37
C LEU A 440 -13.17 -6.52 -5.18
N LEU A 441 -12.29 -6.93 -6.10
CA LEU A 441 -12.50 -8.10 -6.96
C LEU A 441 -12.55 -9.41 -6.16
N ILE A 442 -11.69 -9.58 -5.15
CA ILE A 442 -11.75 -10.72 -4.22
C ILE A 442 -13.10 -10.74 -3.49
N THR A 443 -13.56 -9.58 -3.02
CA THR A 443 -14.85 -9.49 -2.33
C THR A 443 -15.99 -9.90 -3.25
N CYS A 444 -16.02 -9.36 -4.48
CA CYS A 444 -17.06 -9.67 -5.47
C CYS A 444 -17.05 -11.14 -5.94
N PHE A 445 -15.88 -11.70 -6.25
CA PHE A 445 -15.78 -12.97 -7.00
C PHE A 445 -15.36 -14.19 -6.17
N LYS A 446 -15.08 -13.99 -4.89
CA LYS A 446 -14.64 -15.08 -3.99
C LYS A 446 -15.36 -15.07 -2.64
N LYS A 447 -15.47 -13.91 -1.99
CA LYS A 447 -16.10 -13.84 -0.66
C LYS A 447 -17.62 -13.84 -0.73
N LEU A 448 -18.18 -13.02 -1.62
CA LEU A 448 -19.62 -12.87 -1.75
C LEU A 448 -20.25 -14.08 -2.44
N CYS A 449 -19.75 -14.40 -3.63
CA CYS A 449 -20.12 -15.55 -4.44
C CYS A 449 -19.03 -15.78 -5.50
N ASP A 450 -19.16 -16.83 -6.31
CA ASP A 450 -18.27 -17.01 -7.47
C ASP A 450 -18.57 -15.95 -8.55
N GLY A 451 -17.56 -15.68 -9.40
CA GLY A 451 -17.67 -14.63 -10.41
C GLY A 451 -18.82 -14.79 -11.42
N LYS A 452 -19.25 -16.04 -11.74
CA LYS A 452 -20.36 -16.26 -12.67
C LYS A 452 -21.68 -15.88 -12.01
N THR A 453 -21.92 -16.33 -10.78
CA THR A 453 -23.10 -15.96 -9.98
C THR A 453 -23.15 -14.44 -9.76
N PHE A 454 -22.00 -13.82 -9.46
CA PHE A 454 -21.90 -12.37 -9.29
C PHE A 454 -22.45 -11.59 -10.49
N PHE A 455 -22.05 -11.95 -11.72
CA PHE A 455 -22.54 -11.26 -12.90
C PHE A 455 -24.00 -11.60 -13.26
N GLN A 456 -24.49 -12.79 -12.90
CA GLN A 456 -25.90 -13.16 -13.11
C GLN A 456 -26.86 -12.36 -12.21
N GLU A 457 -26.44 -12.09 -10.98
CA GLU A 457 -27.24 -11.44 -9.94
C GLU A 457 -26.86 -9.96 -9.76
N ILE A 458 -26.20 -9.35 -10.74
CA ILE A 458 -25.63 -8.00 -10.62
C ILE A 458 -26.64 -6.92 -10.19
N GLU A 459 -27.93 -7.06 -10.47
CA GLU A 459 -28.94 -6.08 -10.03
C GLU A 459 -29.43 -6.29 -8.58
N SER A 460 -29.20 -7.45 -7.96
CA SER A 460 -29.75 -7.82 -6.65
C SER A 460 -28.74 -7.76 -5.50
N HIS A 461 -27.46 -7.53 -5.78
CA HIS A 461 -26.43 -7.43 -4.74
C HIS A 461 -26.63 -6.22 -3.84
N ASN A 462 -26.27 -6.35 -2.57
CA ASN A 462 -26.16 -5.22 -1.66
C ASN A 462 -24.76 -4.59 -1.73
N TYR A 463 -24.65 -3.50 -2.49
CA TYR A 463 -23.38 -2.81 -2.70
C TYR A 463 -22.81 -2.09 -1.49
N ASP A 464 -23.64 -1.71 -0.52
CA ASP A 464 -23.16 -1.13 0.74
C ASP A 464 -22.45 -2.18 1.60
N ASN A 465 -22.89 -3.45 1.54
CA ASN A 465 -22.20 -4.55 2.20
C ASN A 465 -20.84 -4.82 1.52
N ILE A 466 -20.79 -4.86 0.19
CA ILE A 466 -19.53 -5.00 -0.56
C ILE A 466 -18.57 -3.88 -0.18
N TYR A 467 -19.05 -2.64 -0.17
CA TYR A 467 -18.25 -1.48 0.25
C TYR A 467 -17.70 -1.66 1.67
N THR A 468 -18.54 -2.09 2.62
CA THR A 468 -18.17 -2.28 4.02
C THR A 468 -17.13 -3.37 4.20
N ASP A 469 -17.24 -4.48 3.46
CA ASP A 469 -16.29 -5.59 3.50
C ASP A 469 -14.92 -5.18 2.95
N VAL A 470 -14.90 -4.48 1.81
CA VAL A 470 -13.67 -3.93 1.21
C VAL A 470 -13.01 -2.93 2.16
N LYS A 471 -13.80 -2.00 2.74
CA LYS A 471 -13.33 -1.06 3.75
C LYS A 471 -12.68 -1.78 4.93
N GLY A 472 -13.35 -2.81 5.46
CA GLY A 472 -12.85 -3.60 6.59
C GLY A 472 -11.56 -4.36 6.28
N ASP A 473 -11.45 -4.91 5.07
CA ASP A 473 -10.21 -5.55 4.60
C ASP A 473 -9.06 -4.54 4.51
N LEU A 474 -9.29 -3.39 3.87
CA LEU A 474 -8.28 -2.35 3.74
C LEU A 474 -7.85 -1.82 5.11
N GLN A 475 -8.79 -1.57 6.02
CA GLN A 475 -8.46 -1.18 7.39
C GLN A 475 -7.55 -2.20 8.07
N ARG A 476 -7.84 -3.51 7.98
CA ARG A 476 -7.00 -4.56 8.58
C ARG A 476 -5.61 -4.63 7.93
N MET A 477 -5.55 -4.48 6.61
CA MET A 477 -4.30 -4.59 5.86
C MET A 477 -3.33 -3.45 6.16
N TYR A 478 -3.84 -2.23 6.29
CA TYR A 478 -3.02 -1.02 6.48
C TYR A 478 -2.99 -0.54 7.93
N ASN A 479 -3.75 -1.16 8.84
CA ASN A 479 -3.92 -0.78 10.24
C ASN A 479 -4.21 0.72 10.50
N ILE A 480 -4.96 1.36 9.60
CA ILE A 480 -5.14 2.83 9.57
C ILE A 480 -5.76 3.37 10.87
N TYR A 481 -6.74 2.69 11.49
CA TYR A 481 -7.33 3.15 12.75
C TYR A 481 -6.31 3.41 13.86
N ASP A 482 -5.31 2.56 14.03
CA ASP A 482 -4.32 2.74 15.09
C ASP A 482 -3.39 3.92 14.76
N ASP A 483 -3.04 4.09 13.49
CA ASP A 483 -2.23 5.23 13.01
C ASP A 483 -2.95 6.56 13.22
N VAL A 484 -4.23 6.62 12.85
CA VAL A 484 -5.08 7.81 13.01
C VAL A 484 -5.28 8.14 14.49
N LYS A 485 -5.49 7.14 15.35
CA LYS A 485 -5.62 7.34 16.80
C LYS A 485 -4.34 7.86 17.44
N ARG A 486 -3.17 7.37 16.98
CA ARG A 486 -1.87 7.81 17.49
C ARG A 486 -1.58 9.26 17.10
N ASN A 487 -1.88 9.65 15.86
CA ASN A 487 -1.55 10.98 15.33
C ASN A 487 -2.76 11.64 14.63
N PRO A 488 -3.82 12.03 15.37
CA PRO A 488 -5.06 12.54 14.78
C PRO A 488 -4.88 13.87 14.03
N PHE A 489 -3.98 14.75 14.51
CA PHE A 489 -3.70 16.02 13.86
C PHE A 489 -3.03 15.84 12.48
N LEU A 490 -2.01 14.97 12.40
CA LEU A 490 -1.35 14.62 11.13
C LEU A 490 -2.38 14.12 10.10
N HIS A 491 -3.26 13.21 10.51
CA HIS A 491 -4.23 12.60 9.60
C HIS A 491 -5.34 13.57 9.18
N LYS A 492 -5.71 14.53 10.04
CA LYS A 492 -6.56 15.67 9.65
C LYS A 492 -5.89 16.54 8.59
N LYS A 493 -4.59 16.81 8.75
CA LYS A 493 -3.82 17.59 7.78
C LYS A 493 -3.66 16.85 6.45
N LEU A 494 -3.35 15.55 6.48
CA LEU A 494 -3.32 14.72 5.27
C LEU A 494 -4.68 14.73 4.55
N LEU A 495 -5.79 14.60 5.29
CA LEU A 495 -7.12 14.71 4.72
C LEU A 495 -7.38 16.08 4.10
N TYR A 496 -6.98 17.17 4.77
CA TYR A 496 -7.11 18.52 4.25
C TYR A 496 -6.38 18.70 2.92
N TYR A 497 -5.10 18.34 2.85
CA TYR A 497 -4.33 18.46 1.60
C TYR A 497 -4.91 17.60 0.45
N CYS A 498 -5.38 16.39 0.77
CA CYS A 498 -5.99 15.49 -0.20
C CYS A 498 -7.34 16.02 -0.72
N VAL A 499 -8.21 16.48 0.18
CA VAL A 499 -9.55 17.00 -0.15
C VAL A 499 -9.44 18.32 -0.90
N GLU A 500 -8.57 19.23 -0.48
CA GLU A 500 -8.42 20.53 -1.13
C GLU A 500 -7.59 20.45 -2.43
N GLY A 501 -6.95 19.31 -2.71
CA GLY A 501 -6.07 19.18 -3.87
C GLY A 501 -4.87 20.12 -3.80
N ILE A 502 -4.28 20.30 -2.62
CA ILE A 502 -3.12 21.18 -2.42
C ILE A 502 -1.85 20.43 -2.81
N PRO A 503 -1.03 20.98 -3.73
CA PRO A 503 0.23 20.36 -4.10
C PRO A 503 1.22 20.46 -2.93
N VAL A 504 2.04 19.42 -2.76
CA VAL A 504 3.07 19.33 -1.73
C VAL A 504 4.45 19.14 -2.35
N ALA A 505 5.44 19.77 -1.72
CA ALA A 505 6.85 19.49 -1.98
C ALA A 505 7.35 18.38 -1.03
N ASP A 506 8.33 17.59 -1.45
CA ASP A 506 8.85 16.45 -0.69
C ASP A 506 9.40 16.87 0.69
N THR A 507 9.97 18.07 0.79
CA THR A 507 10.55 18.63 2.02
C THR A 507 9.53 19.23 2.98
N LEU A 508 8.25 19.30 2.60
CA LEU A 508 7.22 19.91 3.45
C LEU A 508 7.01 19.08 4.72
N CYS A 509 7.19 19.68 5.90
CA CYS A 509 6.88 19.07 7.18
C CYS A 509 5.41 19.29 7.55
N LEU A 510 4.69 18.20 7.84
CA LEU A 510 3.26 18.28 8.20
C LEU A 510 3.03 18.51 9.69
N ASP A 511 4.00 18.27 10.56
CA ASP A 511 3.89 18.55 12.00
C ASP A 511 5.14 19.27 12.51
N GLU A 512 5.02 20.55 12.84
CA GLU A 512 6.15 21.35 13.36
C GLU A 512 6.72 20.79 14.67
N LYS A 513 5.93 20.01 15.43
CA LYS A 513 6.38 19.37 16.67
C LYS A 513 7.19 18.10 16.41
N ASN A 514 7.10 17.55 15.21
CA ASN A 514 7.83 16.36 14.79
C ASN A 514 8.44 16.57 13.40
N PRO A 515 9.67 17.13 13.33
CA PRO A 515 10.36 17.41 12.08
C PRO A 515 10.51 16.21 11.14
N ASP A 516 10.44 14.98 11.67
CA ASP A 516 10.53 13.75 10.88
C ASP A 516 9.26 13.47 10.04
N LEU A 517 8.16 14.18 10.26
CA LEU A 517 6.91 14.01 9.49
C LEU A 517 6.90 14.85 8.20
N THR A 518 7.95 14.73 7.40
CA THR A 518 8.02 15.30 6.04
C THR A 518 7.23 14.44 5.05
N ILE A 519 6.80 15.04 3.93
CA ILE A 519 6.15 14.30 2.82
C ILE A 519 7.01 13.14 2.34
N GLU A 520 8.32 13.36 2.19
CA GLU A 520 9.29 12.32 1.82
C GLU A 520 9.28 11.15 2.82
N ASN A 521 9.37 11.43 4.12
CA ASN A 521 9.37 10.38 5.15
C ASN A 521 8.02 9.67 5.23
N LEU A 522 6.91 10.39 5.07
CA LEU A 522 5.58 9.79 5.04
C LEU A 522 5.39 8.87 3.83
N GLN A 523 5.96 9.21 2.67
CA GLN A 523 5.98 8.32 1.51
C GLN A 523 6.88 7.10 1.76
N ARG A 524 8.07 7.34 2.32
CA ARG A 524 9.04 6.30 2.73
C ARG A 524 8.43 5.30 3.68
N ASP A 525 7.68 5.76 4.66
CA ASP A 525 7.08 4.91 5.70
C ASP A 525 5.73 4.34 5.23
N GLY A 526 5.33 4.64 4.00
CA GLY A 526 4.16 4.07 3.33
C GLY A 526 2.82 4.64 3.77
N HIS A 527 2.81 5.82 4.39
CA HIS A 527 1.61 6.48 4.89
C HIS A 527 0.81 7.23 3.81
N ILE A 528 1.44 7.62 2.69
CA ILE A 528 0.80 8.42 1.64
C ILE A 528 1.06 7.89 0.23
N VAL A 529 0.13 8.16 -0.67
CA VAL A 529 0.29 8.00 -2.12
C VAL A 529 0.43 9.37 -2.76
N LEU A 530 1.44 9.54 -3.60
CA LEU A 530 1.71 10.77 -4.32
C LEU A 530 1.40 10.61 -5.81
N SER A 531 0.81 11.66 -6.39
CA SER A 531 0.62 11.80 -7.84
C SER A 531 1.36 13.06 -8.29
N PRO A 532 2.29 12.96 -9.26
CA PRO A 532 3.04 14.12 -9.76
C PRO A 532 2.13 15.22 -10.33
N CYS A 533 2.57 16.47 -10.21
CA CYS A 533 1.97 17.65 -10.85
C CYS A 533 3.05 18.71 -11.13
N ASP A 534 2.71 19.78 -11.86
CA ASP A 534 3.67 20.79 -12.33
C ASP A 534 4.46 21.49 -11.20
N CYS A 535 3.88 21.59 -10.00
CA CYS A 535 4.44 22.30 -8.86
C CYS A 535 4.71 21.42 -7.63
N GLY A 536 4.85 20.10 -7.82
CA GLY A 536 5.12 19.13 -6.75
C GLY A 536 4.33 17.84 -6.93
N SER A 537 3.68 17.37 -5.87
CA SER A 537 2.80 16.19 -5.93
C SER A 537 1.49 16.43 -5.19
N PHE A 538 0.41 15.82 -5.65
CA PHE A 538 -0.84 15.72 -4.88
C PHE A 538 -0.84 14.49 -4.00
N ILE A 539 -1.32 14.62 -2.76
CA ILE A 539 -1.66 13.48 -1.92
C ILE A 539 -2.95 12.86 -2.46
N LYS A 540 -2.90 11.58 -2.82
CA LYS A 540 -4.06 10.81 -3.27
C LYS A 540 -4.48 9.80 -2.21
N MET A 541 -5.78 9.70 -1.97
CA MET A 541 -6.36 8.67 -1.11
C MET A 541 -7.54 8.00 -1.83
N PRO A 542 -7.60 6.65 -1.86
CA PRO A 542 -8.83 5.95 -2.18
C PRO A 542 -9.98 6.46 -1.31
N PHE A 543 -11.19 6.52 -1.86
CA PHE A 543 -12.37 6.99 -1.11
C PHE A 543 -12.61 6.13 0.15
N PHE A 544 -12.31 4.82 0.06
CA PHE A 544 -12.30 3.92 1.23
C PHE A 544 -11.46 4.46 2.39
N PHE A 545 -10.29 5.05 2.13
CA PHE A 545 -9.41 5.55 3.18
C PHE A 545 -10.00 6.80 3.84
N ILE A 546 -10.67 7.68 3.08
CA ILE A 546 -11.39 8.82 3.67
C ILE A 546 -12.46 8.34 4.65
N HIS A 547 -13.21 7.30 4.31
CA HIS A 547 -14.20 6.71 5.22
C HIS A 547 -13.51 6.18 6.49
N ILE A 548 -12.44 5.40 6.34
CA ILE A 548 -11.69 4.82 7.47
C ILE A 548 -11.12 5.92 8.38
N TYR A 549 -10.59 7.00 7.82
CA TYR A 549 -10.10 8.15 8.59
C TYR A 549 -11.27 8.80 9.35
N ASN A 550 -12.39 9.01 8.66
CA ASN A 550 -13.56 9.63 9.27
C ASN A 550 -14.21 8.78 10.36
N ASP A 551 -14.11 7.45 10.30
CA ASP A 551 -14.61 6.56 11.35
C ASP A 551 -13.99 6.88 12.72
N ILE A 552 -12.75 7.38 12.74
CA ILE A 552 -12.05 7.79 13.96
C ILE A 552 -12.12 9.30 14.19
N LEU A 553 -11.85 10.11 13.16
CA LEU A 553 -11.70 11.55 13.32
C LEU A 553 -13.04 12.29 13.45
N LYS A 554 -14.14 11.70 12.96
CA LYS A 554 -15.51 12.25 13.01
C LYS A 554 -15.60 13.69 12.48
N ILE A 555 -14.87 14.00 11.41
CA ILE A 555 -14.79 15.35 10.80
C ILE A 555 -15.94 15.55 9.82
N VAL A 556 -16.23 14.53 9.01
CA VAL A 556 -17.35 14.49 8.08
C VAL A 556 -18.58 14.04 8.85
N SER A 557 -19.63 14.86 8.82
CA SER A 557 -20.90 14.56 9.49
C SER A 557 -21.52 13.24 9.03
N GLU A 558 -22.30 12.58 9.88
CA GLU A 558 -23.00 11.33 9.53
C GLU A 558 -23.92 11.50 8.32
N LYS A 559 -24.58 12.66 8.20
CA LYS A 559 -25.50 12.94 7.08
C LYS A 559 -24.76 13.13 5.75
N LEU A 560 -23.61 13.81 5.75
CA LEU A 560 -22.72 13.82 4.58
C LEU A 560 -22.17 12.42 4.28
N THR A 561 -21.83 11.66 5.32
CA THR A 561 -21.37 10.28 5.17
C THR A 561 -22.44 9.44 4.46
N ASN A 562 -23.68 9.49 4.91
CA ASN A 562 -24.78 8.75 4.30
C ASN A 562 -25.09 9.18 2.86
N LYS A 563 -24.85 10.46 2.51
CA LYS A 563 -25.11 10.98 1.16
C LYS A 563 -23.96 10.78 0.17
N ALA A 564 -22.71 10.85 0.64
CA ALA A 564 -21.54 10.75 -0.22
C ALA A 564 -20.86 9.36 -0.18
N PHE A 565 -21.14 8.51 0.82
CA PHE A 565 -20.40 7.27 1.05
C PHE A 565 -21.25 6.02 0.83
N GLN A 566 -22.59 6.12 0.84
CA GLN A 566 -23.45 5.00 0.47
C GLN A 566 -23.44 4.81 -1.06
N VAL A 567 -23.36 3.56 -1.49
CA VAL A 567 -23.25 3.20 -2.91
C VAL A 567 -24.64 3.04 -3.54
N ASN A 568 -25.62 2.57 -2.76
CA ASN A 568 -26.99 2.35 -3.26
C ASN A 568 -27.85 3.62 -3.31
N GLN A 569 -27.45 4.72 -2.65
CA GLN A 569 -28.26 5.94 -2.63
C GLN A 569 -28.20 6.69 -3.95
N HIS A 570 -29.38 7.07 -4.44
CA HIS A 570 -29.52 7.98 -5.57
C HIS A 570 -29.58 9.42 -5.04
N MET A 571 -28.75 10.30 -5.61
CA MET A 571 -28.82 11.72 -5.30
C MET A 571 -29.87 12.37 -6.21
N TYR A 572 -30.95 12.91 -5.66
CA TYR A 572 -31.89 13.79 -6.36
C TYR A 572 -31.64 15.25 -5.97
N TRP A 573 -32.47 16.17 -6.47
CA TRP A 573 -32.30 17.60 -6.26
C TRP A 573 -32.26 18.01 -4.77
N GLN A 574 -33.07 17.37 -3.92
CA GLN A 574 -33.07 17.62 -2.45
C GLN A 574 -31.78 17.13 -1.80
N GLU A 575 -31.27 15.98 -2.25
CA GLU A 575 -30.00 15.46 -1.77
C GLU A 575 -28.81 16.29 -2.27
N TRP A 576 -28.92 16.95 -3.42
CA TRP A 576 -27.90 17.88 -3.92
C TRP A 576 -27.75 19.09 -3.00
N GLU A 577 -28.86 19.75 -2.65
CA GLU A 577 -28.86 20.85 -1.67
C GLU A 577 -28.25 20.39 -0.34
N SER A 578 -28.66 19.22 0.15
CA SER A 578 -28.11 18.65 1.37
C SER A 578 -26.61 18.35 1.23
N PHE A 579 -26.15 17.84 0.09
CA PHE A 579 -24.74 17.53 -0.15
C PHE A 579 -23.89 18.81 -0.11
N VAL A 580 -24.28 19.84 -0.86
CA VAL A 580 -23.59 21.14 -0.89
C VAL A 580 -23.52 21.72 0.53
N LEU A 581 -24.65 21.80 1.23
CA LEU A 581 -24.71 22.32 2.60
C LEU A 581 -23.70 21.65 3.54
N HIS A 582 -23.66 20.32 3.53
CA HIS A 582 -22.78 19.60 4.45
C HIS A 582 -21.32 19.65 4.00
N HIS A 583 -21.06 19.70 2.69
CA HIS A 583 -19.72 19.84 2.14
C HIS A 583 -19.13 21.22 2.48
N GLU A 584 -19.88 22.30 2.31
CA GLU A 584 -19.47 23.67 2.68
C GLU A 584 -19.15 23.76 4.18
N THR A 585 -19.97 23.13 5.01
CA THR A 585 -19.74 23.01 6.46
C THR A 585 -18.43 22.25 6.73
N PHE A 586 -18.24 21.12 6.07
CA PHE A 586 -17.09 20.25 6.25
C PHE A 586 -15.78 20.95 5.86
N ARG A 587 -15.70 21.55 4.66
CA ARG A 587 -14.49 22.27 4.20
C ARG A 587 -14.16 23.45 5.10
N THR A 588 -15.15 24.27 5.45
CA THR A 588 -14.94 25.40 6.39
C THR A 588 -14.39 24.90 7.74
N ASN A 589 -15.01 23.87 8.31
CA ASN A 589 -14.63 23.39 9.63
C ASN A 589 -13.25 22.72 9.61
N LEU A 590 -12.93 21.97 8.55
CA LEU A 590 -11.62 21.35 8.38
C LEU A 590 -10.51 22.42 8.23
N ALA A 591 -10.76 23.48 7.46
CA ALA A 591 -9.84 24.61 7.35
C ALA A 591 -9.56 25.30 8.69
N ILE A 592 -10.61 25.52 9.50
CA ILE A 592 -10.45 26.08 10.85
C ILE A 592 -9.64 25.14 11.75
N GLU A 593 -9.82 23.83 11.64
CA GLU A 593 -9.00 22.86 12.38
C GLU A 593 -7.53 22.89 11.97
N MET A 594 -7.21 23.35 10.76
CA MET A 594 -5.84 23.61 10.29
C MET A 594 -5.29 24.96 10.76
N GLY A 595 -6.05 25.72 11.55
CA GLY A 595 -5.65 27.04 12.07
C GLY A 595 -5.94 28.21 11.13
N ILE A 596 -6.70 27.99 10.06
CA ILE A 596 -7.07 29.05 9.11
C ILE A 596 -8.21 29.89 9.69
N THR A 597 -7.98 31.19 9.82
CA THR A 597 -8.93 32.15 10.42
C THR A 597 -9.77 32.90 9.39
N ASP A 598 -9.25 33.09 8.18
CA ASP A 598 -9.91 33.77 7.08
C ASP A 598 -9.44 33.20 5.74
N MET A 599 -10.24 33.42 4.69
CA MET A 599 -9.95 33.01 3.32
C MET A 599 -10.51 34.03 2.34
N THR A 600 -9.84 34.19 1.20
CA THR A 600 -10.42 34.90 0.05
C THR A 600 -11.64 34.14 -0.51
N LEU A 601 -12.52 34.82 -1.25
CA LEU A 601 -13.62 34.17 -1.95
C LEU A 601 -13.13 33.09 -2.93
N GLY A 602 -12.01 33.30 -3.61
CA GLY A 602 -11.39 32.31 -4.48
C GLY A 602 -10.87 31.08 -3.74
N GLN A 603 -10.43 31.22 -2.50
CA GLN A 603 -10.04 30.08 -1.65
C GLN A 603 -11.25 29.33 -1.08
N LEU A 604 -12.34 30.04 -0.77
CA LEU A 604 -13.60 29.43 -0.32
C LEU A 604 -14.30 28.66 -1.45
N TYR A 605 -14.32 29.24 -2.66
CA TYR A 605 -14.96 28.69 -3.84
C TYR A 605 -13.97 28.46 -4.99
N PRO A 606 -12.99 27.55 -4.82
CA PRO A 606 -11.96 27.33 -5.82
C PRO A 606 -12.56 26.80 -7.13
N GLY A 607 -12.16 27.42 -8.23
CA GLY A 607 -12.71 27.12 -9.56
C GLY A 607 -14.07 27.78 -9.85
N ALA A 608 -14.59 28.63 -8.96
CA ALA A 608 -15.77 29.43 -9.28
C ALA A 608 -15.47 30.46 -10.36
N TYR A 609 -16.41 30.63 -11.30
CA TYR A 609 -16.45 31.78 -12.19
C TYR A 609 -16.97 32.99 -11.42
N GLY A 610 -16.27 34.11 -11.54
CA GLY A 610 -16.60 35.39 -10.90
C GLY A 610 -15.61 36.46 -11.36
N SER A 611 -15.81 37.70 -10.92
CA SER A 611 -14.82 38.76 -11.14
C SER A 611 -13.53 38.47 -10.38
N ASP A 612 -12.38 38.57 -11.04
CA ASP A 612 -11.06 38.26 -10.45
C ASP A 612 -10.77 39.13 -9.22
N ASP A 613 -11.02 40.44 -9.29
CA ASP A 613 -10.89 41.37 -8.16
C ASP A 613 -11.75 40.92 -6.97
N TYR A 614 -12.98 40.45 -7.25
CA TYR A 614 -13.91 39.99 -6.23
C TYR A 614 -13.42 38.70 -5.56
N LEU A 615 -12.91 37.76 -6.36
CA LEU A 615 -12.38 36.49 -5.88
C LEU A 615 -11.11 36.66 -5.03
N GLN A 616 -10.24 37.61 -5.37
CA GLN A 616 -8.92 37.76 -4.76
C GLN A 616 -8.86 38.78 -3.62
N LEU A 617 -9.67 39.84 -3.65
CA LEU A 617 -9.56 40.95 -2.68
C LEU A 617 -10.48 40.80 -1.46
N ILE A 618 -11.57 40.06 -1.57
CA ILE A 618 -12.53 39.88 -0.47
C ILE A 618 -12.09 38.70 0.39
N HIS A 619 -11.52 39.01 1.56
CA HIS A 619 -11.27 38.04 2.63
C HIS A 619 -12.54 37.84 3.44
N ILE A 620 -12.79 36.64 3.94
CA ILE A 620 -13.94 36.27 4.76
C ILE A 620 -13.43 35.60 6.02
N ASN A 621 -13.81 36.12 7.19
CA ASN A 621 -13.50 35.49 8.46
C ASN A 621 -14.29 34.18 8.60
N LEU A 622 -13.57 33.10 8.91
CA LEU A 622 -14.14 31.79 9.11
C LEU A 622 -14.67 31.65 10.55
N LYS A 623 -15.87 31.09 10.66
CA LYS A 623 -16.43 30.61 11.92
C LYS A 623 -16.87 29.18 11.75
N LYS A 624 -16.67 28.39 12.81
CA LYS A 624 -17.06 26.98 12.83
C LYS A 624 -18.56 26.90 12.60
N LEU A 625 -18.95 26.19 11.56
CA LEU A 625 -20.32 26.08 11.10
C LEU A 625 -21.05 24.92 11.77
N SER A 626 -22.29 25.20 12.16
CA SER A 626 -23.31 24.22 12.51
C SER A 626 -24.44 24.25 11.48
N ILE A 627 -25.01 23.09 11.17
CA ILE A 627 -26.04 22.94 10.15
C ILE A 627 -27.41 23.09 10.80
N CYS A 628 -28.28 23.88 10.19
CA CYS A 628 -29.69 24.00 10.56
C CYS A 628 -30.58 23.80 9.34
N GLU A 629 -31.75 23.20 9.54
CA GLU A 629 -32.82 23.21 8.54
C GLU A 629 -33.96 24.07 9.07
N ALA A 630 -34.44 25.03 8.28
CA ALA A 630 -35.52 25.91 8.69
C ALA A 630 -36.90 25.25 8.48
N ASN A 631 -37.83 25.45 9.41
CA ASN A 631 -39.25 25.12 9.19
C ASN A 631 -39.92 26.13 8.25
N GLU A 632 -39.51 27.38 8.35
CA GLU A 632 -40.09 28.52 7.64
C GLU A 632 -39.24 28.91 6.42
N GLN A 633 -39.85 29.66 5.50
CA GLN A 633 -39.19 30.14 4.29
C GLN A 633 -38.62 31.55 4.52
N PHE A 634 -37.31 31.69 4.48
CA PHE A 634 -36.66 33.00 4.46
C PHE A 634 -36.63 33.57 3.02
N PRO A 635 -36.82 34.88 2.79
CA PRO A 635 -37.06 35.96 3.77
C PRO A 635 -38.54 36.21 4.09
N ALA A 636 -39.47 35.38 3.60
CA ALA A 636 -40.90 35.56 3.85
C ALA A 636 -41.23 35.55 5.35
N THR A 637 -40.54 34.70 6.11
CA THR A 637 -40.55 34.68 7.58
C THR A 637 -39.20 35.10 8.13
N LYS A 638 -39.20 36.10 9.02
CA LYS A 638 -37.97 36.64 9.64
C LYS A 638 -37.41 35.76 10.77
N LYS A 639 -38.30 35.14 11.54
CA LYS A 639 -37.93 34.27 12.66
C LYS A 639 -37.92 32.83 12.17
N LEU A 640 -36.73 32.29 11.94
CA LEU A 640 -36.57 30.90 11.56
C LEU A 640 -36.43 30.03 12.80
N THR A 641 -37.00 28.84 12.74
CA THR A 641 -36.83 27.80 13.75
C THR A 641 -36.28 26.53 13.12
N SER A 642 -35.40 25.86 13.88
CA SER A 642 -34.79 24.59 13.51
C SER A 642 -35.86 23.49 13.38
N LYS A 643 -35.84 22.71 12.29
CA LYS A 643 -36.75 21.57 12.10
C LYS A 643 -36.63 20.52 13.22
N PRO A 644 -35.42 20.07 13.63
CA PRO A 644 -35.28 19.07 14.67
C PRO A 644 -35.90 19.42 16.03
N ASP A 645 -35.70 20.66 16.52
CA ASP A 645 -35.98 21.02 17.92
C ASP A 645 -36.79 22.31 18.11
N LYS A 646 -37.23 22.94 17.02
CA LYS A 646 -38.04 24.18 17.00
C LYS A 646 -37.37 25.37 17.69
N LYS A 647 -36.07 25.32 17.97
CA LYS A 647 -35.37 26.45 18.55
C LYS A 647 -35.15 27.57 17.52
N PRO A 648 -35.13 28.85 17.95
CA PRO A 648 -34.80 29.96 17.06
C PRO A 648 -33.41 29.77 16.44
N ILE A 649 -33.30 30.05 15.14
CA ILE A 649 -32.03 30.08 14.42
C ILE A 649 -31.51 31.52 14.40
N ASP A 650 -30.33 31.75 14.95
CA ASP A 650 -29.63 33.04 14.89
C ASP A 650 -28.73 33.10 13.65
N LEU A 651 -29.29 33.58 12.53
CA LEU A 651 -28.54 33.75 11.28
C LEU A 651 -27.37 34.75 11.42
N GLU A 652 -27.47 35.76 12.29
CA GLU A 652 -26.48 36.83 12.39
C GLU A 652 -25.22 36.44 13.15
N SER A 653 -25.29 35.36 13.93
CA SER A 653 -24.14 34.76 14.62
C SER A 653 -22.95 34.47 13.68
N GLY A 654 -23.24 34.10 12.42
CA GLY A 654 -22.28 33.66 11.42
C GLY A 654 -21.67 32.27 11.67
N ASP A 655 -22.16 31.53 12.66
CA ASP A 655 -21.76 30.15 12.99
C ASP A 655 -22.82 29.10 12.60
N VAL A 656 -23.90 29.53 11.93
CA VAL A 656 -24.93 28.67 11.37
C VAL A 656 -24.96 28.77 9.85
N ILE A 657 -25.10 27.63 9.19
CA ILE A 657 -25.47 27.52 7.77
C ILE A 657 -26.83 26.84 7.67
N VAL A 658 -27.74 27.43 6.91
CA VAL A 658 -29.17 27.10 6.97
C VAL A 658 -29.65 26.59 5.63
N LEU A 659 -30.23 25.38 5.61
CA LEU A 659 -31.09 24.94 4.52
C LEU A 659 -32.45 25.61 4.68
N ASN A 660 -32.85 26.36 3.67
CA ASN A 660 -34.08 27.14 3.70
C ASN A 660 -35.33 26.24 3.70
N GLY A 661 -36.47 26.81 4.08
CA GLY A 661 -37.75 26.11 4.03
C GLY A 661 -38.09 25.67 2.60
N ALA A 662 -38.63 24.46 2.46
CA ALA A 662 -38.98 23.91 1.15
C ALA A 662 -39.88 24.86 0.35
N SER A 663 -39.64 24.97 -0.96
CA SER A 663 -40.36 25.87 -1.88
C SER A 663 -40.18 27.37 -1.61
N ALA A 664 -39.16 27.78 -0.85
CA ALA A 664 -38.79 29.18 -0.74
C ALA A 664 -38.45 29.76 -2.11
N LYS A 665 -38.89 31.00 -2.38
CA LYS A 665 -38.58 31.71 -3.63
C LYS A 665 -37.19 32.35 -3.63
N PHE A 666 -36.49 32.28 -2.51
CA PHE A 666 -35.19 32.87 -2.24
C PHE A 666 -34.25 31.76 -1.79
N SER A 667 -33.03 31.73 -2.33
CA SER A 667 -31.85 30.93 -1.95
C SER A 667 -32.10 29.62 -1.21
N ASP A 668 -31.59 28.51 -1.75
CA ASP A 668 -31.75 27.18 -1.14
C ASP A 668 -30.99 27.08 0.19
N ILE A 669 -29.78 27.65 0.25
CA ILE A 669 -28.92 27.68 1.44
C ILE A 669 -28.55 29.13 1.78
N ILE A 670 -28.51 29.45 3.07
CA ILE A 670 -28.28 30.80 3.59
C ILE A 670 -27.15 30.78 4.62
N LEU A 671 -26.24 31.74 4.53
CA LEU A 671 -25.11 31.89 5.43
C LEU A 671 -24.73 33.37 5.61
N VAL A 672 -24.45 33.79 6.84
CA VAL A 672 -23.89 35.12 7.12
C VAL A 672 -22.41 34.98 7.47
N ARG A 673 -21.58 35.87 6.90
CA ARG A 673 -20.14 35.96 7.17
C ARG A 673 -19.72 37.40 7.46
N MET A 674 -18.52 37.59 7.97
CA MET A 674 -17.99 38.92 8.29
C MET A 674 -16.60 39.14 7.69
N SER A 675 -16.36 40.37 7.24
CA SER A 675 -15.03 40.89 6.88
C SER A 675 -15.02 42.41 6.92
N GLY A 676 -14.87 42.97 8.12
CA GLY A 676 -15.08 44.41 8.37
C GLY A 676 -16.55 44.84 8.29
N ILE A 677 -17.28 44.33 7.29
CA ILE A 677 -18.73 44.43 7.09
C ILE A 677 -19.38 43.04 7.10
N LYS A 678 -20.71 42.98 7.10
CA LYS A 678 -21.47 41.73 7.05
C LYS A 678 -21.77 41.33 5.60
N TYR A 679 -21.62 40.05 5.30
CA TYR A 679 -21.94 39.45 4.02
C TYR A 679 -23.08 38.44 4.17
N LEU A 680 -24.09 38.52 3.31
CA LEU A 680 -25.14 37.51 3.18
C LEU A 680 -24.86 36.66 1.93
N PHE A 681 -24.49 35.41 2.18
CA PHE A 681 -24.27 34.40 1.16
C PHE A 681 -25.59 33.69 0.83
N MET A 682 -25.95 33.75 -0.44
CA MET A 682 -27.15 33.14 -1.03
C MET A 682 -26.70 32.00 -1.94
N LEU A 683 -26.64 30.79 -1.37
CA LEU A 683 -26.19 29.60 -2.06
C LEU A 683 -27.37 28.94 -2.79
N GLN A 684 -27.29 28.89 -4.11
CA GLN A 684 -28.31 28.32 -4.99
C GLN A 684 -27.79 27.03 -5.63
N CYS A 685 -28.53 25.94 -5.45
CA CYS A 685 -28.22 24.63 -6.00
C CYS A 685 -29.07 24.37 -7.24
N LYS A 686 -28.43 24.22 -8.40
CA LYS A 686 -29.09 23.98 -9.68
C LYS A 686 -28.79 22.58 -10.19
N TRP A 687 -29.88 21.92 -10.57
CA TRP A 687 -29.88 20.55 -11.04
C TRP A 687 -30.05 20.51 -12.55
N ASP A 688 -29.21 19.73 -13.22
CA ASP A 688 -29.28 19.51 -14.66
C ASP A 688 -30.36 18.48 -15.01
N TYR A 689 -31.36 18.91 -15.77
CA TYR A 689 -32.41 18.04 -16.30
C TYR A 689 -32.17 17.62 -17.77
N GLY A 690 -31.15 18.13 -18.46
CA GLY A 690 -31.00 17.90 -19.91
C GLY A 690 -29.69 18.37 -20.57
N SER A 691 -28.61 18.55 -19.81
CA SER A 691 -27.25 18.88 -20.25
C SER A 691 -27.13 20.06 -21.19
N ARG A 692 -27.93 21.11 -20.93
CA ARG A 692 -27.72 22.44 -21.51
C ARG A 692 -26.83 23.25 -20.61
N ASP A 693 -26.06 24.14 -21.19
CA ASP A 693 -25.26 25.09 -20.44
C ASP A 693 -26.17 26.04 -19.67
N MET A 694 -25.75 26.37 -18.45
CA MET A 694 -26.34 27.48 -17.73
C MET A 694 -25.89 28.78 -18.39
N THR A 695 -26.84 29.62 -18.77
CA THR A 695 -26.53 30.93 -19.34
C THR A 695 -26.31 31.97 -18.25
N GLU A 696 -25.54 33.02 -18.56
CA GLU A 696 -25.41 34.19 -17.66
C GLU A 696 -26.78 34.77 -17.31
N LYS A 697 -27.72 34.80 -18.26
CA LYS A 697 -29.08 35.30 -18.02
C LYS A 697 -29.82 34.46 -16.96
N GLU A 698 -29.71 33.13 -17.00
CA GLU A 698 -30.32 32.27 -16.00
C GLU A 698 -29.68 32.44 -14.63
N ALA A 699 -28.34 32.52 -14.58
CA ALA A 699 -27.61 32.75 -13.33
C ALA A 699 -27.90 34.13 -12.73
N VAL A 700 -27.87 35.18 -13.55
CA VAL A 700 -27.99 36.58 -13.10
C VAL A 700 -29.44 37.01 -12.99
N ASP A 701 -30.22 36.95 -14.07
CA ASP A 701 -31.60 37.42 -14.05
C ASP A 701 -32.51 36.43 -13.34
N GLY A 702 -32.26 35.13 -13.52
CA GLY A 702 -33.09 34.06 -12.97
C GLY A 702 -32.88 33.79 -11.47
N GLU A 703 -31.67 34.01 -10.96
CA GLU A 703 -31.31 33.66 -9.58
C GLU A 703 -30.86 34.87 -8.76
N ASP A 704 -29.79 35.56 -9.15
CA ASP A 704 -29.26 36.70 -8.39
C ASP A 704 -30.29 37.84 -8.24
N ILE A 705 -30.83 38.34 -9.35
CA ILE A 705 -31.85 39.40 -9.35
C ILE A 705 -33.14 38.94 -8.67
N LYS A 706 -33.54 37.66 -8.85
CA LYS A 706 -34.70 37.08 -8.18
C LYS A 706 -34.52 37.10 -6.66
N ASN A 707 -33.37 36.65 -6.17
CA ASN A 707 -33.04 36.63 -4.74
C ASN A 707 -32.98 38.06 -4.19
N LEU A 708 -32.35 38.98 -4.91
CA LEU A 708 -32.29 40.40 -4.55
C LEU A 708 -33.68 41.02 -4.42
N ASN A 709 -34.55 40.80 -5.41
CA ASN A 709 -35.93 41.31 -5.38
C ASN A 709 -36.75 40.70 -4.24
N ALA A 710 -36.59 39.41 -3.96
CA ALA A 710 -37.25 38.76 -2.84
C ALA A 710 -36.77 39.32 -1.49
N LEU A 711 -35.48 39.61 -1.34
CA LEU A 711 -34.92 40.23 -0.14
C LEU A 711 -35.45 41.67 0.04
N ILE A 712 -35.38 42.49 -1.00
CA ILE A 712 -35.87 43.89 -1.01
C ILE A 712 -37.36 43.94 -0.67
N SER A 713 -38.16 43.03 -1.23
CA SER A 713 -39.62 43.05 -1.04
C SER A 713 -40.05 42.66 0.38
N ASN A 714 -39.28 41.82 1.09
CA ASN A 714 -39.69 41.25 2.38
C ASN A 714 -38.95 41.85 3.59
N VAL A 715 -37.68 42.25 3.42
CA VAL A 715 -36.77 42.56 4.55
C VAL A 715 -35.78 43.71 4.29
N LYS A 716 -36.06 44.62 3.34
CA LYS A 716 -35.16 45.72 2.90
C LYS A 716 -34.35 46.40 4.02
N ASN A 717 -35.00 46.80 5.12
CA ASN A 717 -34.36 47.58 6.20
C ASN A 717 -33.57 46.71 7.19
N MET A 718 -33.74 45.38 7.16
CA MET A 718 -33.14 44.47 8.16
C MET A 718 -31.71 44.06 7.79
N TYR A 719 -31.39 44.09 6.50
CA TYR A 719 -30.06 43.79 5.96
C TYR A 719 -29.41 45.03 5.34
N GLU A 720 -29.83 46.22 5.79
CA GLU A 720 -29.22 47.48 5.42
C GLU A 720 -27.77 47.50 5.97
N GLY A 721 -26.77 47.58 5.07
CA GLY A 721 -25.35 47.46 5.42
C GLY A 721 -24.74 46.06 5.24
N TYR A 722 -25.48 45.10 4.67
CA TYR A 722 -24.92 43.83 4.21
C TYR A 722 -24.51 43.92 2.74
N GLU A 723 -23.36 43.34 2.40
CA GLU A 723 -23.03 42.99 1.02
C GLU A 723 -23.58 41.62 0.68
N LEU A 724 -24.08 41.47 -0.54
CA LEU A 724 -24.76 40.25 -0.98
C LEU A 724 -23.86 39.48 -1.93
N ILE A 725 -23.72 38.17 -1.68
CA ILE A 725 -22.97 37.27 -2.55
C ILE A 725 -23.88 36.11 -2.93
N THR A 726 -24.22 36.01 -4.21
CA THR A 726 -24.90 34.85 -4.77
C THR A 726 -23.85 33.83 -5.19
N VAL A 727 -23.94 32.61 -4.66
CA VAL A 727 -23.08 31.49 -5.09
C VAL A 727 -23.96 30.42 -5.71
N ILE A 728 -23.72 30.08 -6.97
CA ILE A 728 -24.51 29.11 -7.71
C ILE A 728 -23.70 27.85 -7.89
N PHE A 729 -24.18 26.74 -7.32
CA PHE A 729 -23.68 25.40 -7.54
C PHE A 729 -24.53 24.72 -8.60
N THR A 730 -24.00 24.53 -9.79
CA THR A 730 -24.75 23.95 -10.91
C THR A 730 -24.11 22.69 -11.43
N THR A 731 -24.91 21.65 -11.64
CA THR A 731 -24.45 20.42 -12.32
C THR A 731 -24.45 20.56 -13.84
N GLN A 732 -24.82 21.73 -14.37
CA GLN A 732 -24.69 22.08 -15.80
C GLN A 732 -23.28 22.64 -16.07
N PRO A 733 -22.76 22.52 -17.30
CA PRO A 733 -21.64 23.34 -17.73
C PRO A 733 -22.03 24.82 -17.75
N TYR A 734 -21.06 25.71 -17.78
CA TYR A 734 -21.29 27.16 -17.78
C TYR A 734 -20.48 27.85 -18.88
N ASP A 735 -21.18 28.40 -19.87
CA ASP A 735 -20.60 29.18 -20.96
C ASP A 735 -20.41 30.64 -20.50
N ARG A 736 -19.14 31.03 -20.31
CA ARG A 736 -18.73 32.27 -19.65
C ARG A 736 -18.96 33.47 -20.56
N LEU A 737 -20.03 34.23 -20.33
CA LEU A 737 -20.37 35.38 -21.19
C LEU A 737 -19.95 36.74 -20.61
N LYS A 738 -20.02 36.99 -19.29
CA LYS A 738 -19.42 38.19 -18.62
C LYS A 738 -19.10 37.96 -17.14
N GLU A 739 -18.08 38.65 -16.65
CA GLU A 739 -17.76 38.72 -15.22
C GLU A 739 -18.70 39.70 -14.50
N LYS A 740 -19.34 39.24 -13.41
CA LYS A 740 -20.19 40.06 -12.55
C LYS A 740 -19.71 40.00 -11.11
N THR A 741 -19.55 41.16 -10.49
CA THR A 741 -19.28 41.28 -9.05
C THR A 741 -20.48 40.81 -8.22
N GLY A 742 -20.24 40.09 -7.13
CA GLY A 742 -21.29 39.59 -6.23
C GLY A 742 -21.96 38.29 -6.68
N VAL A 743 -21.60 37.72 -7.83
CA VAL A 743 -22.09 36.42 -8.31
C VAL A 743 -20.93 35.48 -8.57
N LEU A 744 -20.95 34.32 -7.91
CA LEU A 744 -19.98 33.25 -8.08
C LEU A 744 -20.69 32.01 -8.65
N ILE A 745 -20.10 31.32 -9.62
CA ILE A 745 -20.68 30.13 -10.24
C ILE A 745 -19.69 28.98 -10.19
N VAL A 746 -20.02 27.94 -9.43
CA VAL A 746 -19.31 26.67 -9.43
C VAL A 746 -20.07 25.73 -10.36
N SER A 747 -19.59 25.58 -11.59
CA SER A 747 -20.16 24.66 -12.59
C SER A 747 -19.56 23.27 -12.47
N LYS A 748 -20.23 22.29 -13.09
CA LYS A 748 -19.78 20.91 -13.20
C LYS A 748 -18.33 20.79 -13.69
N ASP A 749 -17.88 21.68 -14.57
CA ASP A 749 -16.56 21.65 -15.19
C ASP A 749 -15.42 21.96 -14.20
N ASN A 750 -15.76 22.56 -13.06
CA ASN A 750 -14.80 22.90 -11.99
C ASN A 750 -15.13 22.19 -10.66
N PHE A 751 -15.94 21.13 -10.68
CA PHE A 751 -16.27 20.38 -9.46
C PHE A 751 -15.04 19.70 -8.84
N ASP A 752 -14.09 19.25 -9.64
CA ASP A 752 -12.79 18.74 -9.19
C ASP A 752 -11.99 19.77 -8.39
N LYS A 753 -12.10 21.06 -8.73
CA LYS A 753 -11.50 22.16 -7.98
C LYS A 753 -12.25 22.47 -6.69
N HIS A 754 -13.59 22.58 -6.75
CA HIS A 754 -14.38 22.99 -5.58
C HIS A 754 -14.62 21.87 -4.55
N PHE A 755 -15.06 20.70 -5.03
CA PHE A 755 -15.30 19.53 -4.18
C PHE A 755 -14.02 18.71 -3.95
N GLY A 756 -12.94 19.06 -4.64
CA GLY A 756 -11.72 18.29 -4.62
C GLY A 756 -11.81 17.01 -5.44
N PRO A 757 -10.67 16.38 -5.76
CA PRO A 757 -10.64 15.19 -6.61
C PRO A 757 -11.43 14.01 -6.03
N VAL A 758 -11.56 13.95 -4.70
CA VAL A 758 -12.17 12.80 -4.04
C VAL A 758 -13.69 12.90 -3.99
N PHE A 759 -14.25 14.02 -3.50
CA PHE A 759 -15.71 14.18 -3.48
C PHE A 759 -16.28 14.50 -4.84
N SER A 760 -15.53 15.19 -5.73
CA SER A 760 -15.96 15.44 -7.12
C SER A 760 -16.27 14.15 -7.85
N SER A 761 -15.44 13.11 -7.69
CA SER A 761 -15.67 11.81 -8.35
C SER A 761 -17.04 11.22 -7.99
N ARG A 762 -17.40 11.21 -6.69
CA ARG A 762 -18.71 10.78 -6.15
C ARG A 762 -19.86 11.69 -6.55
N ALA A 763 -19.64 13.00 -6.47
CA ALA A 763 -20.57 14.04 -6.89
C ALA A 763 -20.93 13.85 -8.37
N ILE A 764 -19.96 14.01 -9.28
CA ILE A 764 -20.14 13.88 -10.73
C ILE A 764 -20.79 12.54 -11.06
N PHE A 765 -20.36 11.45 -10.43
CA PHE A 765 -20.93 10.13 -10.68
C PHE A 765 -22.40 10.02 -10.25
N SER A 766 -22.76 10.57 -9.09
CA SER A 766 -24.13 10.62 -8.58
C SER A 766 -25.04 11.55 -9.39
N PHE A 767 -24.49 12.66 -9.90
CA PHE A 767 -25.22 13.72 -10.61
C PHE A 767 -25.46 13.41 -12.08
N THR A 768 -24.36 13.15 -12.79
CA THR A 768 -24.40 13.23 -14.24
C THR A 768 -25.03 12.01 -14.84
N LYS A 769 -24.89 10.85 -14.16
CA LYS A 769 -25.31 9.56 -14.69
C LYS A 769 -24.86 9.37 -16.14
N ALA A 770 -23.77 10.03 -16.54
CA ALA A 770 -23.44 10.24 -17.93
C ALA A 770 -21.96 10.09 -18.08
N ILE A 771 -21.58 8.87 -18.39
CA ILE A 771 -20.19 8.59 -18.63
C ILE A 771 -20.06 8.05 -20.08
N ASN A 772 -21.15 7.74 -20.82
CA ASN A 772 -21.09 7.17 -22.17
C ASN A 772 -21.52 8.18 -23.22
N PRO A 773 -20.58 8.70 -23.99
CA PRO A 773 -20.91 9.45 -25.18
C PRO A 773 -21.86 8.70 -26.09
N ASN A 774 -21.78 7.36 -26.21
CA ASN A 774 -22.57 6.55 -27.15
C ASN A 774 -24.10 6.57 -26.92
N PHE A 775 -24.58 7.07 -25.79
CA PHE A 775 -26.02 7.18 -25.50
C PHE A 775 -26.46 8.60 -25.17
N TRP A 776 -25.53 9.56 -25.28
CA TRP A 776 -25.87 10.97 -25.29
C TRP A 776 -26.67 11.27 -26.55
N ASP A 777 -27.73 12.05 -26.40
CA ASP A 777 -28.39 12.67 -27.53
C ASP A 777 -27.42 13.59 -28.30
N THR A 778 -27.81 13.94 -29.52
CA THR A 778 -27.00 14.73 -30.43
C THR A 778 -26.63 16.09 -29.85
N ASP A 779 -27.55 16.74 -29.12
CA ASP A 779 -27.31 18.04 -28.51
C ASP A 779 -26.24 17.95 -27.43
N ARG A 780 -26.32 16.93 -26.56
CA ARG A 780 -25.34 16.67 -25.51
C ARG A 780 -23.96 16.33 -26.07
N LEU A 781 -23.87 15.62 -27.20
CA LEU A 781 -22.59 15.39 -27.88
C LEU A 781 -21.96 16.67 -28.39
N LYS A 782 -22.77 17.50 -29.06
CA LYS A 782 -22.35 18.79 -29.60
C LYS A 782 -21.82 19.70 -28.48
N ASN A 783 -22.51 19.72 -27.35
CA ASN A 783 -22.16 20.61 -26.24
C ASN A 783 -20.98 20.09 -25.39
N THR A 784 -20.69 18.79 -25.39
CA THR A 784 -19.64 18.21 -24.52
C THR A 784 -18.31 17.92 -25.26
N LEU A 785 -18.31 17.79 -26.59
CA LEU A 785 -17.14 17.41 -27.39
C LEU A 785 -16.73 18.54 -28.36
N GLU A 786 -16.37 19.72 -27.81
CA GLU A 786 -16.08 20.95 -28.57
C GLU A 786 -15.01 20.81 -29.68
N ALA A 787 -14.17 19.78 -29.66
CA ALA A 787 -13.13 19.54 -30.66
C ALA A 787 -13.58 18.67 -31.86
N ILE A 788 -14.79 18.12 -31.84
CA ILE A 788 -15.30 17.20 -32.87
C ILE A 788 -16.33 17.95 -33.72
N GLY A 789 -15.94 18.41 -34.91
CA GLY A 789 -16.82 19.19 -35.79
C GLY A 789 -18.15 18.49 -36.11
N GLU A 790 -19.20 19.25 -36.47
CA GLU A 790 -20.57 18.73 -36.65
C GLU A 790 -20.65 17.48 -37.55
N ALA A 791 -19.89 17.46 -38.65
CA ALA A 791 -19.85 16.32 -39.58
C ALA A 791 -19.34 15.02 -38.92
N SER A 792 -18.45 15.13 -37.92
CA SER A 792 -17.93 13.98 -37.18
C SER A 792 -18.89 13.53 -36.08
N ILE A 793 -19.69 14.43 -35.50
CA ILE A 793 -20.76 14.08 -34.56
C ILE A 793 -21.91 13.36 -35.27
N ASP A 794 -22.26 13.82 -36.47
CA ASP A 794 -23.28 13.16 -37.30
C ASP A 794 -22.84 11.75 -37.70
N ASP A 795 -21.58 11.58 -38.10
CA ASP A 795 -21.00 10.27 -38.43
C ASP A 795 -20.93 9.33 -37.21
N VAL A 796 -20.55 9.86 -36.03
CA VAL A 796 -20.60 9.13 -34.75
C VAL A 796 -22.03 8.72 -34.41
N THR A 797 -23.02 9.60 -34.62
CA THR A 797 -24.43 9.29 -34.34
C THR A 797 -24.96 8.22 -35.31
N LEU A 798 -24.56 8.27 -36.58
CA LEU A 798 -24.89 7.28 -37.62
C LEU A 798 -24.29 5.89 -37.35
N LYS A 799 -23.07 5.84 -36.81
CA LYS A 799 -22.35 4.59 -36.52
C LYS A 799 -22.76 3.94 -35.20
N ARG A 800 -23.53 4.63 -34.35
CA ARG A 800 -23.99 4.06 -33.09
C ARG A 800 -25.07 3.00 -33.30
N PRO A 801 -25.09 1.98 -32.45
CA PRO A 801 -26.20 1.02 -32.42
C PRO A 801 -27.52 1.67 -31.97
N TYR A 802 -27.48 2.80 -31.23
CA TYR A 802 -28.64 3.56 -30.77
C TYR A 802 -28.33 5.06 -30.76
N ILE A 803 -29.28 5.90 -31.18
CA ILE A 803 -29.21 7.37 -31.24
C ILE A 803 -29.21 7.96 -29.84
N ASN A 804 -29.99 7.40 -28.93
CA ASN A 804 -30.10 7.84 -27.53
C ASN A 804 -30.55 6.69 -26.61
N GLU A 805 -30.63 7.00 -25.32
CA GLU A 805 -31.10 6.09 -24.27
C GLU A 805 -32.53 5.57 -24.51
N ASP A 806 -33.45 6.40 -24.97
CA ASP A 806 -34.84 5.99 -25.22
C ASP A 806 -34.92 4.93 -26.33
N GLN A 807 -34.20 5.13 -27.43
CA GLN A 807 -34.14 4.15 -28.52
C GLN A 807 -33.52 2.83 -28.06
N PHE A 808 -32.55 2.86 -27.14
CA PHE A 808 -32.04 1.63 -26.55
C PHE A 808 -33.13 0.88 -25.79
N TYR A 809 -33.93 1.55 -24.95
CA TYR A 809 -34.99 0.90 -24.18
C TYR A 809 -36.13 0.39 -25.04
N ASP A 810 -36.50 1.14 -26.06
CA ASP A 810 -37.53 0.73 -27.02
C ASP A 810 -37.09 -0.54 -27.78
N ALA A 811 -35.81 -0.61 -28.16
CA ALA A 811 -35.24 -1.80 -28.80
C ALA A 811 -34.96 -2.95 -27.82
N ASN A 812 -34.85 -2.67 -26.53
CA ASN A 812 -34.55 -3.65 -25.48
C ASN A 812 -35.60 -3.59 -24.35
N PRO A 813 -36.87 -3.96 -24.60
CA PRO A 813 -37.97 -3.78 -23.65
C PRO A 813 -37.87 -4.63 -22.37
N ARG A 814 -36.95 -5.62 -22.35
CA ARG A 814 -36.61 -6.39 -21.15
C ARG A 814 -35.53 -5.72 -20.27
N ALA A 815 -34.88 -4.67 -20.75
CA ALA A 815 -34.00 -3.84 -19.95
C ALA A 815 -34.85 -3.00 -19.00
N LYS A 816 -34.61 -3.09 -17.69
CA LYS A 816 -35.27 -2.20 -16.73
C LYS A 816 -34.84 -0.76 -17.03
N LYS A 817 -35.80 0.19 -17.03
CA LYS A 817 -35.53 1.63 -17.11
C LYS A 817 -34.79 2.12 -15.86
N GLN A 818 -33.50 1.77 -15.74
CA GLN A 818 -32.54 2.39 -14.82
C GLN A 818 -31.63 3.26 -15.67
N LYS A 819 -31.70 4.59 -15.54
CA LYS A 819 -31.03 5.53 -16.45
C LYS A 819 -29.63 5.04 -16.89
N LEU A 820 -29.43 4.85 -18.20
CA LEU A 820 -28.24 4.26 -18.80
C LEU A 820 -27.02 5.17 -18.60
N VAL A 821 -26.21 4.84 -17.61
CA VAL A 821 -24.94 5.50 -17.34
C VAL A 821 -23.83 4.58 -17.85
N PHE A 822 -23.43 4.61 -19.12
CA PHE A 822 -22.12 3.95 -19.42
C PHE A 822 -20.97 4.93 -19.26
N PHE A 823 -19.75 4.52 -19.59
CA PHE A 823 -18.42 5.19 -19.67
C PHE A 823 -18.02 5.33 -21.15
N PRO A 824 -17.03 6.16 -21.57
CA PRO A 824 -16.51 6.08 -22.92
C PRO A 824 -15.75 4.77 -23.00
N LEU A 825 -16.20 3.91 -23.89
CA LEU A 825 -15.51 2.68 -24.23
C LEU A 825 -15.26 2.73 -25.72
N ASP A 826 -14.03 2.42 -26.10
CA ASP A 826 -13.60 2.24 -27.47
C ASP A 826 -14.66 1.44 -28.22
N VAL A 827 -15.35 2.13 -29.12
CA VAL A 827 -16.18 1.46 -30.10
C VAL A 827 -15.18 0.84 -31.08
N PRO A 828 -15.23 -0.48 -31.34
CA PRO A 828 -14.46 -1.06 -32.43
C PRO A 828 -14.77 -0.26 -33.71
N GLY A 829 -13.79 0.49 -34.23
CA GLY A 829 -13.98 1.44 -35.33
C GLY A 829 -13.85 2.94 -34.99
N THR A 830 -13.46 3.31 -33.77
CA THR A 830 -13.07 4.68 -33.38
C THR A 830 -11.58 4.80 -33.03
N GLU A 831 -10.73 4.18 -33.85
CA GLU A 831 -9.27 4.36 -33.80
C GLU A 831 -8.92 5.79 -34.24
N ILE A 832 -8.84 6.71 -33.27
CA ILE A 832 -8.10 7.96 -33.44
C ILE A 832 -6.77 7.74 -32.73
N TYR A 833 -5.74 7.45 -33.53
CA TYR A 833 -4.35 7.11 -33.19
C TYR A 833 -4.04 5.65 -32.79
N ALA A 834 -3.89 4.81 -33.81
CA ALA A 834 -2.82 3.81 -33.81
C ALA A 834 -1.56 4.46 -34.43
N PRO A 835 -0.35 4.30 -33.87
CA PRO A 835 0.87 4.54 -34.64
C PRO A 835 0.90 3.51 -35.78
N ASN A 836 1.21 3.97 -36.98
CA ASN A 836 1.40 3.10 -38.13
C ASN A 836 2.43 2.01 -37.81
N GLN A 837 2.02 0.76 -38.06
CA GLN A 837 2.79 -0.47 -38.39
C GLN A 837 4.20 -0.65 -37.84
#